data_AF-A0A6P6XXT4-F1
#
_entry.id   AF-A0A6P6XXT4-F1
#
_cell.length_a   1.000
_cell.length_b   1.000
_cell.length_c   1.000
_cell.angle_alpha   90.00
_cell.angle_beta   90.00
_cell.angle_gamma   90.00
#
_symmetry.space_group_name_H-M   'P 1'
#
loop_
_entity.id
_entity.type
_entity.pdbx_description
1 polymer ?
#
loop_
_entity_poly.entity_id
_entity_poly.type
_entity_poly.pdbx_seq_one_letter_code
_entity_poly.pdbx_strand_id
1 'polypeptide(L)'
;MVSSNSINNLFNDFIIIHPFWCGLESPALDESSSSLSSLSYGQENIMNEISMLNEIGDIPPHHNINNDHHNLTNTKPTDKLVAAIDQGTSSSRFLVFSTETGELVTYHQIEIKKIYPNEGWVEQDPAEILSSVTRCIDVVAKKLPELGFQISDIRCVGLTNQRESTILWERTTGKALYNSIVWLDNRTSDLVETVIDRVPGRDMNWLKSKTGLPISTYFSALKIKWLIENVAQVRRSMLAGTLMFGTIDSWLLWNLTGKHLTDVTNASRTLLMDLETLEWDPWLCDFFKIPMSILPEIRPSSSMFGEIQNGPLMSIPITGVIGDQNAALVGQKCLSIGQIKVTYGTGAFLMQNIGPGPLHGAYKNVPEEARHKLLTTVAFKLGDEMAWYALEGSIAIAGAAITWLRDNLEIIDNYGQVEDLARMDSNSGGLYFVPAFQGLYAPYWDAYASGLIIGISQFSRKSHLIRATLEGVAYQTNDILCLMRNGLNYGIRVDGGMSSNDLLCQILSDVTGNLILRAKMAESTAFGAALVASHHCGLWQRLLKADHYHQQQQQNTNGDLINNNHNNQQSMNNCNGNINIISNRSHPQDSTFNHLKRQLSSFLTSSSSSSSTTTTTTMTTSTTSVSSSSSSSLPLSSSTSTSQSMPQPKSIATHLLSEPINETIRLQYDIFRPELDEDQRQERIDNWRAAVRRCRKWIRINEQKEQKRVEYLRLSTLPMTFFIITTIGLCILSRRF
;
A
#
# COMPACT_ATOMS: atom_id res chain seq x y z
N MET A 1 13.62 66.05 -24.36
CA MET A 1 14.55 66.06 -25.51
C MET A 1 15.39 64.78 -25.43
N VAL A 2 15.40 63.87 -26.40
CA VAL A 2 14.63 63.77 -27.66
C VAL A 2 14.21 62.29 -27.90
N SER A 3 12.95 62.11 -28.30
CA SER A 3 12.26 60.93 -28.87
C SER A 3 12.75 59.49 -28.61
N SER A 4 11.86 58.70 -28.02
CA SER A 4 11.62 57.30 -28.41
C SER A 4 11.13 57.21 -29.87
N ASN A 5 11.73 56.33 -30.69
CA ASN A 5 11.07 55.59 -31.80
C ASN A 5 12.08 54.77 -32.62
N SER A 6 12.07 53.44 -32.49
CA SER A 6 12.42 52.43 -33.53
C SER A 6 12.44 51.02 -32.92
N ILE A 7 12.35 49.99 -33.76
CA ILE A 7 12.30 48.55 -33.40
C ILE A 7 10.91 48.10 -32.88
N ASN A 8 9.90 48.37 -33.70
CA ASN A 8 8.85 47.39 -34.02
C ASN A 8 9.02 47.06 -35.52
N ASN A 9 8.96 45.77 -35.88
CA ASN A 9 9.27 45.13 -37.18
C ASN A 9 10.63 44.39 -37.22
N LEU A 10 10.60 43.06 -37.02
CA LEU A 10 11.44 42.03 -37.68
C LEU A 10 11.18 40.64 -37.05
N PHE A 11 9.96 40.13 -37.24
CA PHE A 11 9.62 38.72 -36.99
C PHE A 11 8.60 38.24 -38.04
N ASN A 12 9.08 38.17 -39.29
CA ASN A 12 8.50 37.44 -40.40
C ASN A 12 9.66 37.16 -41.36
N ASP A 13 10.05 35.89 -41.48
CA ASP A 13 10.69 35.28 -42.66
C ASP A 13 11.26 33.90 -42.29
N PHE A 14 10.54 32.84 -42.68
CA PHE A 14 11.14 31.58 -43.15
C PHE A 14 10.11 30.83 -43.99
N ILE A 15 10.16 31.07 -45.30
CA ILE A 15 9.30 30.43 -46.30
C ILE A 15 9.97 29.12 -46.75
N ILE A 16 9.24 28.01 -46.72
CA ILE A 16 9.61 26.76 -47.41
C ILE A 16 8.93 26.75 -48.78
N ILE A 17 9.70 26.56 -49.83
CA ILE A 17 9.24 26.64 -51.23
C ILE A 17 8.73 25.28 -51.72
N HIS A 18 7.60 25.28 -52.40
CA HIS A 18 6.96 24.10 -53.02
C HIS A 18 6.83 24.31 -54.54
N PRO A 19 7.11 23.30 -55.39
CA PRO A 19 6.84 23.38 -56.83
C PRO A 19 5.46 22.82 -57.21
N PHE A 20 4.66 23.66 -57.88
CA PHE A 20 3.93 23.48 -59.16
C PHE A 20 3.79 22.03 -59.75
N TRP A 21 2.69 21.60 -60.40
CA TRP A 21 1.46 22.31 -60.84
C TRP A 21 0.30 21.34 -61.23
N CYS A 22 -0.84 21.91 -61.69
CA CYS A 22 -2.03 21.28 -62.32
C CYS A 22 -2.95 20.42 -61.41
N GLY A 23 -4.29 20.44 -61.55
CA GLY A 23 -5.16 21.36 -62.33
C GLY A 23 -6.55 20.76 -62.63
N LEU A 24 -7.61 21.60 -62.59
CA LEU A 24 -9.04 21.27 -62.87
C LEU A 24 -9.68 20.31 -61.81
N GLU A 25 -10.99 20.30 -61.54
CA GLU A 25 -12.14 21.03 -62.08
C GLU A 25 -13.26 21.18 -61.02
N SER A 26 -14.34 21.93 -61.31
CA SER A 26 -15.58 21.94 -60.50
C SER A 26 -16.79 22.30 -61.37
N PRO A 27 -17.97 21.73 -61.06
CA PRO A 27 -19.19 22.54 -60.98
C PRO A 27 -20.02 22.26 -59.70
N ALA A 28 -21.10 23.02 -59.51
CA ALA A 28 -21.98 23.03 -58.33
C ALA A 28 -23.43 22.61 -58.67
N LEU A 29 -24.42 23.07 -57.86
CA LEU A 29 -25.89 22.86 -57.96
C LEU A 29 -26.39 21.51 -57.40
N ASP A 30 -27.54 21.36 -56.72
CA ASP A 30 -28.62 22.28 -56.25
C ASP A 30 -28.98 21.91 -54.78
N GLU A 31 -29.35 22.82 -53.87
CA GLU A 31 -30.69 23.45 -53.66
C GLU A 31 -31.92 22.52 -53.54
N SER A 32 -32.54 22.49 -52.34
CA SER A 32 -34.00 22.60 -52.10
C SER A 32 -34.28 22.68 -50.58
N SER A 33 -35.49 23.13 -50.18
CA SER A 33 -35.77 23.65 -48.82
C SER A 33 -37.21 23.38 -48.30
N SER A 34 -37.53 23.90 -47.10
CA SER A 34 -38.85 23.92 -46.39
C SER A 34 -39.33 22.58 -45.79
N SER A 35 -40.19 22.49 -44.76
CA SER A 35 -40.62 23.39 -43.64
C SER A 35 -41.38 22.53 -42.59
N LEU A 36 -41.18 22.60 -41.26
CA LEU A 36 -41.57 23.62 -40.25
C LEU A 36 -43.08 23.70 -39.88
N SER A 37 -43.38 23.97 -38.58
CA SER A 37 -44.72 24.09 -37.91
C SER A 37 -45.51 22.77 -37.67
N SER A 38 -46.39 22.58 -36.67
CA SER A 38 -46.82 23.32 -35.43
C SER A 38 -47.36 22.28 -34.40
N LEU A 39 -47.36 22.41 -33.06
CA LEU A 39 -47.69 23.46 -32.06
C LEU A 39 -49.20 23.63 -31.68
N SER A 40 -49.71 22.84 -30.73
CA SER A 40 -50.86 23.11 -29.81
C SER A 40 -50.94 21.99 -28.74
N TYR A 41 -51.12 22.12 -27.41
CA TYR A 41 -51.96 22.92 -26.48
C TYR A 41 -53.37 22.35 -26.18
N GLY A 42 -53.75 22.28 -24.88
CA GLY A 42 -55.02 21.73 -24.32
C GLY A 42 -54.86 20.31 -23.73
N GLN A 43 -55.13 19.90 -22.47
CA GLN A 43 -55.82 20.42 -21.25
C GLN A 43 -57.18 19.74 -20.94
N GLU A 44 -57.31 19.27 -19.68
CA GLU A 44 -58.53 18.88 -18.91
C GLU A 44 -59.45 17.70 -19.33
N ASN A 45 -59.45 16.62 -18.53
CA ASN A 45 -60.51 16.19 -17.57
C ASN A 45 -60.13 14.78 -17.01
N ILE A 46 -60.29 14.35 -15.74
CA ILE A 46 -61.14 14.66 -14.56
C ILE A 46 -62.42 13.80 -14.43
N MET A 47 -62.49 13.08 -13.28
CA MET A 47 -63.63 12.44 -12.58
C MET A 47 -64.37 11.20 -13.13
N ASN A 48 -64.26 10.07 -12.39
CA ASN A 48 -65.32 9.23 -11.78
C ASN A 48 -64.90 7.75 -11.63
N GLU A 49 -65.30 6.95 -10.61
CA GLU A 49 -65.72 7.19 -9.22
C GLU A 49 -65.72 5.84 -8.42
N ILE A 50 -65.63 5.90 -7.07
CA ILE A 50 -66.27 5.08 -5.98
C ILE A 50 -66.69 3.59 -6.26
N SER A 51 -66.53 2.56 -5.40
CA SER A 51 -66.51 2.39 -3.92
C SER A 51 -65.45 1.33 -3.45
N MET A 52 -65.05 1.08 -2.18
CA MET A 52 -65.73 0.84 -0.88
C MET A 52 -66.73 -0.35 -0.86
N LEU A 53 -66.95 -1.14 0.20
CA LEU A 53 -66.16 -1.62 1.38
C LEU A 53 -67.04 -2.67 2.13
N ASN A 54 -66.45 -3.70 2.78
CA ASN A 54 -67.11 -4.71 3.67
C ASN A 54 -68.21 -5.60 2.99
N GLU A 55 -68.68 -6.76 3.50
CA GLU A 55 -68.75 -7.41 4.83
C GLU A 55 -68.42 -8.93 4.74
N ILE A 56 -67.71 -9.54 5.71
CA ILE A 56 -68.16 -10.38 6.85
C ILE A 56 -68.94 -11.68 6.51
N GLY A 57 -68.37 -12.82 6.92
CA GLY A 57 -69.11 -13.95 7.51
C GLY A 57 -69.32 -15.23 6.66
N ASP A 58 -68.59 -16.32 6.99
CA ASP A 58 -69.20 -17.55 7.54
C ASP A 58 -68.16 -18.61 8.00
N ILE A 59 -68.57 -19.53 8.87
CA ILE A 59 -67.72 -20.60 9.47
C ILE A 59 -68.52 -21.91 9.54
N PRO A 60 -68.07 -23.01 8.89
CA PRO A 60 -67.86 -24.29 9.62
C PRO A 60 -66.80 -25.23 8.98
N PRO A 61 -66.49 -26.41 9.57
CA PRO A 61 -66.21 -26.69 10.97
C PRO A 61 -64.85 -27.43 11.16
N HIS A 62 -64.51 -27.81 12.39
CA HIS A 62 -63.24 -28.47 12.75
C HIS A 62 -62.98 -29.82 12.05
N HIS A 63 -61.71 -30.05 11.68
CA HIS A 63 -61.13 -31.40 11.60
C HIS A 63 -59.67 -31.38 12.11
N ASN A 64 -59.29 -32.38 12.91
CA ASN A 64 -57.90 -32.54 13.37
C ASN A 64 -56.99 -32.98 12.23
N ILE A 65 -55.88 -32.27 12.02
CA ILE A 65 -54.69 -32.72 11.28
C ILE A 65 -53.45 -32.37 12.13
N ASN A 66 -52.41 -33.21 12.07
CA ASN A 66 -51.29 -33.21 13.00
C ASN A 66 -50.28 -32.07 12.77
N ASN A 67 -49.42 -31.85 13.78
CA ASN A 67 -48.29 -30.92 13.75
C ASN A 67 -47.17 -31.39 12.79
N ASP A 68 -47.33 -31.20 11.49
CA ASP A 68 -46.20 -31.17 10.56
C ASP A 68 -45.64 -29.76 10.47
N HIS A 69 -44.82 -29.39 11.46
CA HIS A 69 -43.94 -28.23 11.33
C HIS A 69 -42.96 -28.48 10.18
N HIS A 70 -43.20 -27.85 9.03
CA HIS A 70 -42.19 -27.73 7.99
C HIS A 70 -40.94 -27.06 8.58
N ASN A 71 -39.91 -27.87 8.86
CA ASN A 71 -38.58 -27.40 9.17
C ASN A 71 -38.01 -26.67 7.94
N LEU A 72 -38.27 -25.37 7.85
CA LEU A 72 -37.33 -24.43 7.26
C LEU A 72 -36.03 -24.61 8.04
N THR A 73 -35.12 -25.43 7.49
CA THR A 73 -33.88 -25.78 8.16
C THR A 73 -33.06 -24.51 8.31
N ASN A 74 -33.01 -24.01 9.55
CA ASN A 74 -32.16 -22.91 9.97
C ASN A 74 -30.69 -23.37 9.95
N THR A 75 -30.21 -23.64 8.74
CA THR A 75 -28.84 -23.99 8.43
C THR A 75 -28.01 -22.77 8.77
N LYS A 76 -27.31 -22.85 9.91
CA LYS A 76 -26.24 -21.91 10.22
C LYS A 76 -25.33 -21.86 8.97
N PRO A 77 -25.01 -20.67 8.43
CA PRO A 77 -24.09 -20.57 7.29
C PRO A 77 -22.83 -21.32 7.69
N THR A 78 -22.42 -22.30 6.88
CA THR A 78 -21.33 -23.16 7.32
C THR A 78 -20.07 -22.31 7.34
N ASP A 79 -19.36 -22.29 8.47
CA ASP A 79 -18.19 -21.43 8.65
C ASP A 79 -16.98 -21.94 7.83
N LYS A 80 -17.17 -22.37 6.58
CA LYS A 80 -16.15 -22.98 5.72
C LYS A 80 -15.36 -21.96 4.91
N LEU A 81 -15.98 -20.89 4.42
CA LEU A 81 -15.36 -19.95 3.50
C LEU A 81 -15.41 -18.50 4.02
N VAL A 82 -14.40 -17.72 3.66
CA VAL A 82 -14.41 -16.24 3.76
C VAL A 82 -13.96 -15.69 2.42
N ALA A 83 -14.58 -14.61 1.95
CA ALA A 83 -14.28 -14.02 0.66
C ALA A 83 -13.63 -12.64 0.78
N ALA A 84 -12.98 -12.19 -0.30
CA ALA A 84 -12.37 -10.86 -0.40
C ALA A 84 -12.65 -10.22 -1.77
N ILE A 85 -13.08 -8.96 -1.75
CA ILE A 85 -13.02 -8.04 -2.89
C ILE A 85 -11.65 -7.34 -2.82
N ASP A 86 -10.90 -7.35 -3.92
CA ASP A 86 -9.63 -6.62 -4.06
C ASP A 86 -9.71 -5.70 -5.30
N GLN A 87 -9.84 -4.39 -5.05
CA GLN A 87 -9.98 -3.36 -6.07
C GLN A 87 -8.63 -2.67 -6.33
N GLY A 88 -7.76 -3.31 -7.11
CA GLY A 88 -6.47 -2.76 -7.50
C GLY A 88 -6.54 -1.74 -8.64
N THR A 89 -5.48 -0.93 -8.80
CA THR A 89 -5.39 0.11 -9.84
C THR A 89 -5.40 -0.43 -11.28
N SER A 90 -5.08 -1.71 -11.49
CA SER A 90 -5.10 -2.34 -12.83
C SER A 90 -6.25 -3.35 -13.01
N SER A 91 -6.88 -3.81 -11.94
CA SER A 91 -7.92 -4.86 -12.01
C SER A 91 -8.71 -4.96 -10.70
N SER A 92 -10.00 -5.25 -10.81
CA SER A 92 -10.81 -5.73 -9.69
C SER A 92 -10.80 -7.25 -9.64
N ARG A 93 -10.76 -7.81 -8.43
CA ARG A 93 -10.77 -9.25 -8.15
C ARG A 93 -11.83 -9.58 -7.12
N PHE A 94 -12.36 -10.80 -7.19
CA PHE A 94 -13.09 -11.42 -6.08
C PHE A 94 -12.52 -12.82 -5.84
N LEU A 95 -12.17 -13.11 -4.60
CA LEU A 95 -11.45 -14.31 -4.17
C LEU A 95 -12.18 -14.97 -3.01
N VAL A 96 -12.12 -16.30 -2.93
CA VAL A 96 -12.75 -17.08 -1.86
C VAL A 96 -11.74 -18.04 -1.25
N PHE A 97 -11.57 -17.98 0.06
CA PHE A 97 -10.58 -18.72 0.82
C PHE A 97 -11.23 -19.76 1.76
N SER A 98 -10.58 -20.91 1.89
CA SER A 98 -10.90 -21.92 2.89
C SER A 98 -10.55 -21.43 4.29
N THR A 99 -11.49 -21.50 5.23
CA THR A 99 -11.23 -21.18 6.65
C THR A 99 -10.42 -22.26 7.36
N GLU A 100 -10.34 -23.48 6.80
CA GLU A 100 -9.67 -24.64 7.41
C GLU A 100 -8.23 -24.79 6.94
N THR A 101 -7.97 -24.50 5.66
CA THR A 101 -6.65 -24.64 5.02
C THR A 101 -6.01 -23.30 4.64
N GLY A 102 -6.79 -22.21 4.60
CA GLY A 102 -6.32 -20.87 4.22
C GLY A 102 -6.13 -20.69 2.71
N GLU A 103 -6.29 -21.77 1.95
CA GLU A 103 -6.04 -21.83 0.52
C GLU A 103 -7.10 -21.07 -0.28
N LEU A 104 -6.68 -20.55 -1.43
CA LEU A 104 -7.55 -19.93 -2.42
C LEU A 104 -8.38 -21.01 -3.14
N VAL A 105 -9.66 -21.11 -2.79
CA VAL A 105 -10.60 -22.08 -3.36
C VAL A 105 -10.96 -21.70 -4.80
N THR A 106 -11.23 -20.41 -5.05
CA THR A 106 -11.55 -19.90 -6.40
C THR A 106 -11.45 -18.38 -6.46
N TYR A 107 -11.33 -17.83 -7.67
CA TYR A 107 -11.37 -16.39 -7.92
C TYR A 107 -11.86 -16.04 -9.33
N HIS A 108 -12.10 -14.75 -9.55
CA HIS A 108 -12.11 -14.12 -10.87
C HIS A 108 -11.44 -12.73 -10.81
N GLN A 109 -10.89 -12.29 -11.93
CA GLN A 109 -10.24 -10.99 -12.12
C GLN A 109 -10.80 -10.36 -13.40
N ILE A 110 -11.08 -9.05 -13.36
CA ILE A 110 -11.42 -8.22 -14.51
C ILE A 110 -10.51 -6.99 -14.47
N GLU A 111 -9.83 -6.69 -15.59
CA GLU A 111 -8.97 -5.51 -15.70
C GLU A 111 -9.78 -4.21 -15.72
N ILE A 112 -9.20 -3.12 -15.20
CA ILE A 112 -9.77 -1.77 -15.24
C ILE A 112 -8.99 -0.92 -16.23
N LYS A 113 -9.70 -0.25 -17.13
CA LYS A 113 -9.13 0.76 -18.00
C LYS A 113 -8.71 2.00 -17.21
N LYS A 114 -7.48 2.45 -17.46
CA LYS A 114 -6.99 3.76 -17.02
C LYS A 114 -7.21 4.77 -18.15
N ILE A 115 -7.68 5.95 -17.78
CA ILE A 115 -7.96 7.08 -18.65
C ILE A 115 -6.86 8.13 -18.40
N TYR A 116 -6.32 8.69 -19.47
CA TYR A 116 -5.23 9.68 -19.41
C TYR A 116 -5.64 10.93 -20.19
N PRO A 117 -6.38 11.88 -19.58
CA PRO A 117 -6.92 13.05 -20.29
C PRO A 117 -5.85 14.07 -20.69
N ASN A 118 -4.78 14.16 -19.90
CA ASN A 118 -3.62 15.04 -20.09
C ASN A 118 -2.35 14.31 -19.60
N GLU A 119 -1.17 14.88 -19.88
CA GLU A 119 0.09 14.37 -19.33
C GLU A 119 0.07 14.34 -17.79
N GLY A 120 0.44 13.19 -17.20
CA GLY A 120 0.46 12.98 -15.75
C GLY A 120 -0.91 12.83 -15.06
N TRP A 121 -2.00 13.06 -15.78
CA TRP A 121 -3.36 12.88 -15.26
C TRP A 121 -3.80 11.42 -15.43
N VAL A 122 -4.39 10.83 -14.39
CA VAL A 122 -4.79 9.42 -14.36
C VAL A 122 -6.17 9.28 -13.71
N GLU A 123 -7.11 8.76 -14.50
CA GLU A 123 -8.52 8.63 -14.14
C GLU A 123 -9.04 7.21 -14.35
N GLN A 124 -10.10 6.85 -13.64
CA GLN A 124 -10.86 5.61 -13.82
C GLN A 124 -12.36 5.89 -13.68
N ASP A 125 -13.20 5.21 -14.46
CA ASP A 125 -14.65 5.33 -14.34
C ASP A 125 -15.16 4.59 -13.06
N PRO A 126 -15.81 5.29 -12.11
CA PRO A 126 -16.40 4.66 -10.92
C PRO A 126 -17.44 3.57 -11.22
N ALA A 127 -18.13 3.64 -12.36
CA ALA A 127 -19.08 2.62 -12.81
C ALA A 127 -18.37 1.39 -13.40
N GLU A 128 -17.20 1.55 -14.04
CA GLU A 128 -16.34 0.43 -14.45
C GLU A 128 -15.75 -0.29 -13.22
N ILE A 129 -15.29 0.48 -12.23
CA ILE A 129 -14.84 -0.04 -10.93
C ILE A 129 -15.95 -0.85 -10.25
N LEU A 130 -17.18 -0.33 -10.18
CA LEU A 130 -18.29 -1.06 -9.55
C LEU A 130 -18.70 -2.31 -10.35
N SER A 131 -18.86 -2.19 -11.67
CA SER A 131 -19.35 -3.28 -12.52
C SER A 131 -18.35 -4.42 -12.71
N SER A 132 -17.04 -4.14 -12.62
CA SER A 132 -16.00 -5.18 -12.57
C SER A 132 -16.08 -5.99 -11.25
N VAL A 133 -16.26 -5.34 -10.10
CA VAL A 133 -16.43 -6.01 -8.80
C VAL A 133 -17.66 -6.91 -8.80
N THR A 134 -18.82 -6.41 -9.24
CA THR A 134 -20.05 -7.24 -9.29
C THR A 134 -19.92 -8.40 -10.28
N ARG A 135 -19.29 -8.20 -11.44
CA ARG A 135 -19.03 -9.30 -12.40
C ARG A 135 -18.02 -10.33 -11.89
N CYS A 136 -17.01 -9.92 -11.11
CA CYS A 136 -16.12 -10.86 -10.42
C CYS A 136 -16.88 -11.72 -9.40
N ILE A 137 -17.80 -11.12 -8.65
CA ILE A 137 -18.72 -11.83 -7.74
C ILE A 137 -19.62 -12.80 -8.53
N ASP A 138 -20.27 -12.36 -9.61
CA ASP A 138 -21.17 -13.17 -10.43
C ASP A 138 -20.50 -14.41 -11.04
N VAL A 139 -19.24 -14.28 -11.49
CA VAL A 139 -18.48 -15.39 -12.08
C VAL A 139 -18.03 -16.38 -11.01
N VAL A 140 -17.55 -15.90 -9.86
CA VAL A 140 -17.17 -16.78 -8.74
C VAL A 140 -18.37 -17.52 -8.17
N ALA A 141 -19.52 -16.85 -8.01
CA ALA A 141 -20.74 -17.47 -7.51
C ALA A 141 -21.20 -18.67 -8.35
N LYS A 142 -20.95 -18.63 -9.66
CA LYS A 142 -21.24 -19.73 -10.59
C LYS A 142 -20.23 -20.89 -10.50
N LYS A 143 -18.98 -20.62 -10.10
CA LYS A 143 -17.93 -21.64 -9.90
C LYS A 143 -18.06 -22.42 -8.60
N LEU A 144 -18.61 -21.84 -7.53
CA LEU A 144 -18.63 -22.50 -6.21
C LEU A 144 -19.35 -23.87 -6.21
N PRO A 145 -20.51 -24.06 -6.87
CA PRO A 145 -21.16 -25.36 -6.96
C PRO A 145 -20.33 -26.43 -7.68
N GLU A 146 -19.54 -26.04 -8.69
CA GLU A 146 -18.62 -26.93 -9.42
C GLU A 146 -17.50 -27.47 -8.52
N LEU A 147 -17.19 -26.75 -7.43
CA LEU A 147 -16.21 -27.09 -6.41
C LEU A 147 -16.84 -27.71 -5.15
N GLY A 148 -18.14 -28.03 -5.17
CA GLY A 148 -18.86 -28.63 -4.04
C GLY A 148 -19.24 -27.66 -2.91
N PHE A 149 -19.14 -26.35 -3.13
CA PHE A 149 -19.49 -25.31 -2.17
C PHE A 149 -20.76 -24.55 -2.56
N GLN A 150 -21.40 -23.92 -1.57
CA GLN A 150 -22.52 -23.01 -1.80
C GLN A 150 -22.15 -21.57 -1.44
N ILE A 151 -22.85 -20.59 -1.98
CA ILE A 151 -22.70 -19.18 -1.59
C ILE A 151 -22.96 -18.98 -0.08
N SER A 152 -23.88 -19.76 0.50
CA SER A 152 -24.18 -19.80 1.94
C SER A 152 -23.04 -20.34 2.83
N ASP A 153 -21.96 -20.86 2.24
CA ASP A 153 -20.74 -21.26 2.95
C ASP A 153 -19.75 -20.08 3.11
N ILE A 154 -19.98 -18.95 2.43
CA ILE A 154 -19.23 -17.70 2.64
C ILE A 154 -19.78 -16.99 3.89
N ARG A 155 -18.99 -16.98 4.96
CA ARG A 155 -19.44 -16.44 6.25
C ARG A 155 -19.47 -14.92 6.32
N CYS A 156 -18.54 -14.27 5.62
CA CYS A 156 -18.40 -12.82 5.50
C CYS A 156 -17.49 -12.44 4.31
N VAL A 157 -17.49 -11.14 3.97
CA VAL A 157 -16.67 -10.54 2.92
C VAL A 157 -15.70 -9.52 3.52
N GLY A 158 -14.43 -9.59 3.11
CA GLY A 158 -13.46 -8.51 3.24
C GLY A 158 -13.41 -7.63 2.00
N LEU A 159 -13.07 -6.36 2.17
CA LEU A 159 -12.87 -5.40 1.10
C LEU A 159 -11.48 -4.77 1.24
N THR A 160 -10.73 -4.78 0.15
CA THR A 160 -9.48 -4.04 0.02
C THR A 160 -9.40 -3.36 -1.34
N ASN A 161 -8.61 -2.30 -1.41
CA ASN A 161 -8.69 -1.31 -2.47
C ASN A 161 -7.40 -0.52 -2.58
N GLN A 162 -7.08 -0.06 -3.79
CA GLN A 162 -6.13 1.03 -3.99
C GLN A 162 -6.51 2.22 -3.09
N ARG A 163 -5.55 2.67 -2.29
CA ARG A 163 -5.70 3.80 -1.37
C ARG A 163 -5.64 5.13 -2.12
N GLU A 164 -5.92 6.23 -1.43
CA GLU A 164 -5.92 7.64 -1.88
C GLU A 164 -6.87 8.03 -3.04
N SER A 165 -7.10 7.15 -4.02
CA SER A 165 -7.94 7.36 -5.21
C SER A 165 -9.34 7.85 -4.82
N THR A 166 -9.74 8.99 -5.39
CA THR A 166 -10.80 9.87 -4.86
C THR A 166 -12.02 9.91 -5.78
N ILE A 167 -13.19 9.58 -5.24
CA ILE A 167 -14.48 9.65 -5.93
C ILE A 167 -15.39 10.64 -5.20
N LEU A 168 -16.09 11.49 -5.96
CA LEU A 168 -17.18 12.34 -5.48
C LEU A 168 -18.48 11.96 -6.19
N TRP A 169 -19.56 11.81 -5.45
CA TRP A 169 -20.88 11.44 -5.98
C TRP A 169 -22.01 12.20 -5.33
N GLU A 170 -23.20 12.10 -5.91
CA GLU A 170 -24.42 12.73 -5.40
C GLU A 170 -25.28 11.74 -4.59
N ARG A 171 -25.64 12.12 -3.37
CA ARG A 171 -26.41 11.31 -2.40
C ARG A 171 -27.80 10.90 -2.90
N THR A 172 -28.46 11.75 -3.69
CA THR A 172 -29.84 11.55 -4.16
C THR A 172 -29.94 10.66 -5.40
N THR A 173 -28.91 10.63 -6.26
CA THR A 173 -28.89 9.83 -7.49
C THR A 173 -27.95 8.63 -7.42
N GLY A 174 -27.04 8.59 -6.44
CA GLY A 174 -25.99 7.57 -6.30
C GLY A 174 -24.88 7.66 -7.35
N LYS A 175 -24.94 8.62 -8.28
CA LYS A 175 -24.05 8.71 -9.43
C LYS A 175 -22.80 9.54 -9.14
N ALA A 176 -21.66 9.06 -9.63
CA ALA A 176 -20.41 9.80 -9.59
C ALA A 176 -20.51 11.11 -10.37
N LEU A 177 -19.94 12.18 -9.81
CA LEU A 177 -19.96 13.54 -10.37
C LEU A 177 -18.69 13.87 -11.16
N TYR A 178 -17.72 12.96 -11.20
CA TYR A 178 -16.56 12.96 -12.08
C TYR A 178 -15.97 11.53 -12.15
N ASN A 179 -14.94 11.32 -12.96
CA ASN A 179 -14.11 10.12 -12.85
C ASN A 179 -13.42 10.06 -11.47
N SER A 180 -13.01 8.86 -11.06
CA SER A 180 -12.08 8.69 -9.94
C SER A 180 -10.74 9.32 -10.30
N ILE A 181 -10.24 10.26 -9.50
CA ILE A 181 -8.86 10.76 -9.64
C ILE A 181 -7.95 9.77 -8.92
N VAL A 182 -7.14 9.05 -9.69
CA VAL A 182 -6.32 7.93 -9.19
C VAL A 182 -5.15 8.44 -8.35
N TRP A 183 -4.69 7.65 -7.39
CA TRP A 183 -3.62 8.00 -6.47
C TRP A 183 -2.36 8.60 -7.15
N LEU A 184 -1.92 8.02 -8.28
CA LEU A 184 -0.74 8.46 -9.05
C LEU A 184 -0.96 9.67 -9.98
N ASP A 185 -2.13 10.31 -9.93
CA ASP A 185 -2.43 11.54 -10.67
C ASP A 185 -1.65 12.75 -10.12
N ASN A 186 -1.05 13.55 -11.01
CA ASN A 186 -0.23 14.71 -10.64
C ASN A 186 -0.93 16.09 -10.81
N ARG A 187 -2.21 16.17 -11.20
CA ARG A 187 -2.88 17.44 -11.56
C ARG A 187 -2.96 18.44 -10.40
N THR A 188 -2.79 17.95 -9.19
CA THR A 188 -2.81 18.72 -7.95
C THR A 188 -1.46 19.38 -7.62
N SER A 189 -0.45 19.30 -8.49
CA SER A 189 0.89 19.86 -8.25
C SER A 189 0.87 21.36 -7.95
N ASP A 190 0.10 22.16 -8.70
CA ASP A 190 -0.04 23.59 -8.44
C ASP A 190 -0.75 23.87 -7.10
N LEU A 191 -1.65 22.97 -6.67
CA LEU A 191 -2.28 23.03 -5.35
C LEU A 191 -1.33 22.60 -4.23
N VAL A 192 -0.39 21.69 -4.48
CA VAL A 192 0.70 21.34 -3.54
C VAL A 192 1.54 22.58 -3.26
N GLU A 193 2.07 23.25 -4.29
CA GLU A 193 2.86 24.47 -4.10
C GLU A 193 2.03 25.60 -3.46
N THR A 194 0.78 25.80 -3.91
CA THR A 194 -0.14 26.79 -3.33
C THR A 194 -0.46 26.55 -1.85
N VAL A 195 -0.38 25.30 -1.37
CA VAL A 195 -0.54 24.95 0.05
C VAL A 195 0.81 25.05 0.78
N ILE A 196 1.92 24.62 0.17
CA ILE A 196 3.27 24.74 0.74
C ILE A 196 3.64 26.21 1.00
N ASP A 197 3.28 27.14 0.11
CA ASP A 197 3.47 28.59 0.31
C ASP A 197 2.70 29.18 1.50
N ARG A 198 1.75 28.43 2.07
CA ARG A 198 0.92 28.86 3.22
C ARG A 198 1.37 28.26 4.55
N VAL A 199 2.27 27.27 4.55
CA VAL A 199 2.71 26.60 5.78
C VAL A 199 4.06 27.16 6.28
N PRO A 200 4.30 27.17 7.60
CA PRO A 200 5.55 27.66 8.18
C PRO A 200 6.79 27.06 7.52
N GLY A 201 7.69 27.92 7.07
CA GLY A 201 8.98 27.53 6.46
C GLY A 201 8.89 26.83 5.10
N ARG A 202 7.70 26.75 4.46
CA ARG A 202 7.44 25.91 3.27
C ARG A 202 7.77 24.42 3.49
N ASP A 203 7.65 23.92 4.72
CA ASP A 203 7.91 22.50 5.00
C ASP A 203 6.74 21.61 4.55
N MET A 204 6.98 20.80 3.51
CA MET A 204 6.04 19.77 3.05
C MET A 204 5.64 18.78 4.16
N ASN A 205 6.46 18.61 5.21
CA ASN A 205 6.22 17.70 6.32
C ASN A 205 5.36 18.33 7.45
N TRP A 206 4.95 19.60 7.35
CA TRP A 206 4.31 20.32 8.46
C TRP A 206 3.07 19.63 9.05
N LEU A 207 2.29 18.93 8.21
CA LEU A 207 1.08 18.20 8.66
C LEU A 207 1.38 16.83 9.31
N LYS A 208 2.61 16.29 9.18
CA LYS A 208 2.95 14.91 9.60
C LYS A 208 2.82 14.65 11.09
N SER A 209 2.89 15.69 11.93
CA SER A 209 2.62 15.60 13.36
C SER A 209 1.18 15.18 13.67
N LYS A 210 0.23 15.47 12.77
CA LYS A 210 -1.20 15.19 12.91
C LYS A 210 -1.68 14.05 12.00
N THR A 211 -1.19 13.98 10.76
CA THR A 211 -1.64 13.01 9.75
C THR A 211 -0.70 11.83 9.53
N GLY A 212 0.58 11.95 9.92
CA GLY A 212 1.66 11.06 9.48
C GLY A 212 2.14 11.27 8.03
N LEU A 213 1.50 12.17 7.26
CA LEU A 213 1.67 12.33 5.81
C LEU A 213 2.12 13.74 5.39
N PRO A 214 3.05 13.89 4.42
CA PRO A 214 3.45 15.18 3.87
C PRO A 214 2.37 15.75 2.93
N ILE A 215 2.45 17.04 2.65
CA ILE A 215 1.69 17.72 1.61
C ILE A 215 2.21 17.21 0.26
N SER A 216 1.39 16.46 -0.48
CA SER A 216 1.76 15.79 -1.72
C SER A 216 0.53 15.54 -2.59
N THR A 217 0.72 15.46 -3.92
CA THR A 217 -0.35 15.17 -4.90
C THR A 217 -1.04 13.83 -4.65
N TYR A 218 -0.34 12.90 -4.00
CA TYR A 218 -0.75 11.53 -3.72
C TYR A 218 -2.09 11.47 -2.96
N PHE A 219 -2.28 12.29 -1.94
CA PHE A 219 -3.36 12.13 -0.94
C PHE A 219 -4.70 12.81 -1.30
N SER A 220 -5.81 12.33 -0.73
CA SER A 220 -7.16 12.63 -1.19
C SER A 220 -7.60 14.09 -1.03
N ALA A 221 -7.19 14.82 0.01
CA ALA A 221 -7.65 16.19 0.27
C ALA A 221 -7.45 17.14 -0.93
N LEU A 222 -6.28 17.08 -1.57
CA LEU A 222 -6.01 17.93 -2.74
C LEU A 222 -6.82 17.51 -3.98
N LYS A 223 -7.13 16.22 -4.12
CA LYS A 223 -8.01 15.70 -5.18
C LYS A 223 -9.46 16.14 -4.97
N ILE A 224 -9.98 16.06 -3.75
CA ILE A 224 -11.31 16.60 -3.36
C ILE A 224 -11.38 18.10 -3.66
N LYS A 225 -10.38 18.85 -3.20
CA LYS A 225 -10.27 20.30 -3.41
C LYS A 225 -10.28 20.66 -4.89
N TRP A 226 -9.45 19.98 -5.70
CA TRP A 226 -9.40 20.20 -7.15
C TRP A 226 -10.76 19.96 -7.82
N LEU A 227 -11.48 18.91 -7.43
CA LEU A 227 -12.82 18.62 -7.96
C LEU A 227 -13.84 19.72 -7.60
N ILE A 228 -13.81 20.24 -6.37
CA ILE A 228 -14.67 21.36 -5.94
C ILE A 228 -14.34 22.65 -6.72
N GLU A 229 -13.07 22.88 -7.05
CA GLU A 229 -12.58 24.08 -7.73
C GLU A 229 -12.70 24.02 -9.26
N ASN A 230 -12.75 22.82 -9.87
CA ASN A 230 -12.75 22.65 -11.33
C ASN A 230 -14.03 22.00 -11.90
N VAL A 231 -14.75 21.16 -11.14
CA VAL A 231 -15.90 20.40 -11.68
C VAL A 231 -17.24 21.05 -11.28
N ALA A 232 -17.90 21.68 -12.26
CA ALA A 232 -19.12 22.45 -12.03
C ALA A 232 -20.29 21.64 -11.41
N GLN A 233 -20.39 20.33 -11.68
CA GLN A 233 -21.43 19.49 -11.08
C GLN A 233 -21.13 19.06 -9.64
N VAL A 234 -19.85 18.87 -9.28
CA VAL A 234 -19.41 18.74 -7.87
C VAL A 234 -19.79 20.00 -7.09
N ARG A 235 -19.50 21.19 -7.64
CA ARG A 235 -19.87 22.47 -6.99
C ARG A 235 -21.37 22.63 -6.79
N ARG A 236 -22.20 22.27 -7.78
CA ARG A 236 -23.67 22.30 -7.64
C ARG A 236 -24.16 21.37 -6.53
N SER A 237 -23.68 20.14 -6.49
CA SER A 237 -24.04 19.16 -5.45
C SER A 237 -23.54 19.58 -4.06
N MET A 238 -22.37 20.23 -3.96
CA MET A 238 -21.85 20.79 -2.71
C MET A 238 -22.77 21.91 -2.18
N LEU A 239 -23.17 22.85 -3.03
CA LEU A 239 -24.08 23.94 -2.66
C LEU A 239 -25.49 23.45 -2.32
N ALA A 240 -25.93 22.33 -2.90
CA ALA A 240 -27.19 21.67 -2.58
C ALA A 240 -27.13 20.79 -1.31
N GLY A 241 -25.95 20.60 -0.70
CA GLY A 241 -25.77 19.67 0.41
C GLY A 241 -25.92 18.18 0.05
N THR A 242 -25.96 17.85 -1.25
CA THR A 242 -26.11 16.46 -1.74
C THR A 242 -24.79 15.76 -2.01
N LEU A 243 -23.66 16.46 -1.91
CA LEU A 243 -22.33 15.92 -2.21
C LEU A 243 -21.91 14.84 -1.20
N MET A 244 -21.22 13.81 -1.69
CA MET A 244 -20.55 12.78 -0.91
C MET A 244 -19.13 12.57 -1.44
N PHE A 245 -18.20 12.31 -0.52
CA PHE A 245 -16.83 11.87 -0.80
C PHE A 245 -16.62 10.43 -0.35
N GLY A 246 -15.72 9.75 -1.04
CA GLY A 246 -15.10 8.53 -0.58
C GLY A 246 -13.78 8.25 -1.29
N THR A 247 -12.92 7.52 -0.59
CA THR A 247 -11.97 6.59 -1.23
C THR A 247 -12.73 5.40 -1.84
N ILE A 248 -12.03 4.53 -2.55
CA ILE A 248 -12.63 3.40 -3.30
C ILE A 248 -13.45 2.46 -2.39
N ASP A 249 -13.02 2.24 -1.15
CA ASP A 249 -13.77 1.48 -0.15
C ASP A 249 -15.15 2.09 0.10
N SER A 250 -15.23 3.38 0.41
CA SER A 250 -16.50 4.08 0.65
C SER A 250 -17.43 4.10 -0.56
N TRP A 251 -16.88 4.18 -1.78
CA TRP A 251 -17.66 4.07 -3.02
C TRP A 251 -18.27 2.68 -3.18
N LEU A 252 -17.49 1.61 -2.95
CA LEU A 252 -17.98 0.25 -3.04
C LEU A 252 -18.96 -0.09 -1.90
N LEU A 253 -18.69 0.32 -0.66
CA LEU A 253 -19.61 0.17 0.47
C LEU A 253 -20.95 0.89 0.23
N TRP A 254 -20.91 2.12 -0.28
CA TRP A 254 -22.13 2.85 -0.62
C TRP A 254 -22.99 2.10 -1.64
N ASN A 255 -22.39 1.58 -2.71
CA ASN A 255 -23.11 0.88 -3.78
C ASN A 255 -23.50 -0.57 -3.43
N LEU A 256 -22.79 -1.24 -2.52
CA LEU A 256 -23.07 -2.63 -2.12
C LEU A 256 -23.99 -2.73 -0.88
N THR A 257 -23.86 -1.83 0.10
CA THR A 257 -24.56 -1.92 1.40
C THR A 257 -25.42 -0.69 1.74
N GLY A 258 -25.38 0.36 0.91
CA GLY A 258 -26.07 1.63 1.17
C GLY A 258 -25.48 2.42 2.34
N LYS A 259 -24.25 2.10 2.80
CA LYS A 259 -23.60 2.74 3.95
C LYS A 259 -22.44 3.63 3.51
N HIS A 260 -22.40 4.85 4.03
CA HIS A 260 -21.36 5.85 3.74
C HIS A 260 -20.25 5.76 4.81
N LEU A 261 -19.44 4.71 4.72
CA LEU A 261 -18.41 4.36 5.71
C LEU A 261 -17.02 4.29 5.08
N THR A 262 -15.98 4.38 5.89
CA THR A 262 -14.58 4.06 5.53
C THR A 262 -13.90 3.36 6.70
N ASP A 263 -12.75 2.72 6.47
CA ASP A 263 -11.92 2.20 7.54
C ASP A 263 -10.79 3.16 7.96
N VAL A 264 -10.31 3.03 9.20
CA VAL A 264 -9.18 3.83 9.74
C VAL A 264 -7.92 3.80 8.86
N THR A 265 -7.64 2.72 8.12
CA THR A 265 -6.47 2.66 7.24
C THR A 265 -6.68 3.54 6.01
N ASN A 266 -7.80 3.42 5.28
CA ASN A 266 -8.15 4.31 4.18
C ASN A 266 -8.30 5.78 4.62
N ALA A 267 -8.99 6.04 5.74
CA ALA A 267 -9.14 7.38 6.30
C ALA A 267 -7.78 8.04 6.62
N SER A 268 -6.80 7.26 7.10
CA SER A 268 -5.44 7.77 7.35
C SER A 268 -4.71 8.26 6.10
N ARG A 269 -5.20 7.97 4.88
CA ARG A 269 -4.58 8.35 3.59
C ARG A 269 -5.11 9.64 2.99
N THR A 270 -6.02 10.30 3.68
CA THR A 270 -6.79 11.43 3.14
C THR A 270 -6.13 12.80 3.29
N LEU A 271 -5.18 12.98 4.22
CA LEU A 271 -4.80 14.27 4.83
C LEU A 271 -5.90 14.97 5.65
N LEU A 272 -7.00 14.28 6.01
CA LEU A 272 -8.12 14.85 6.79
C LEU A 272 -8.37 14.19 8.16
N MET A 273 -7.78 13.02 8.41
CA MET A 273 -7.87 12.31 9.69
C MET A 273 -6.71 12.69 10.62
N ASP A 274 -6.97 12.83 11.92
CA ASP A 274 -5.94 12.87 12.95
C ASP A 274 -5.51 11.43 13.28
N LEU A 275 -4.20 11.17 13.25
CA LEU A 275 -3.61 9.84 13.41
C LEU A 275 -3.46 9.40 14.88
N GLU A 276 -3.68 10.29 15.86
CA GLU A 276 -3.77 9.96 17.28
C GLU A 276 -5.22 9.69 17.71
N THR A 277 -6.20 10.47 17.22
CA THR A 277 -7.63 10.25 17.58
C THR A 277 -8.35 9.25 16.69
N LEU A 278 -7.88 9.08 15.44
CA LEU A 278 -8.53 8.29 14.37
C LEU A 278 -9.89 8.84 13.91
N GLU A 279 -10.12 10.14 14.13
CA GLU A 279 -11.33 10.87 13.71
C GLU A 279 -11.00 11.91 12.62
N TRP A 280 -12.03 12.40 11.93
CA TRP A 280 -11.88 13.56 11.03
C TRP A 280 -11.57 14.81 11.81
N ASP A 281 -10.46 15.48 11.48
CA ASP A 281 -10.07 16.71 12.16
C ASP A 281 -10.75 17.94 11.55
N PRO A 282 -11.52 18.73 12.32
CA PRO A 282 -12.16 19.94 11.82
C PRO A 282 -11.16 20.99 11.30
N TRP A 283 -9.94 21.04 11.87
CA TRP A 283 -8.92 22.00 11.46
C TRP A 283 -8.27 21.63 10.12
N LEU A 284 -7.92 20.36 9.88
CA LEU A 284 -7.49 19.88 8.55
C LEU A 284 -8.58 20.12 7.49
N CYS A 285 -9.85 19.86 7.85
CA CYS A 285 -10.99 20.10 6.96
C CYS A 285 -11.12 21.58 6.58
N ASP A 286 -11.05 22.51 7.55
CA ASP A 286 -11.05 23.94 7.25
C ASP A 286 -9.77 24.40 6.52
N PHE A 287 -8.60 23.83 6.81
CA PHE A 287 -7.34 24.15 6.14
C PHE A 287 -7.41 23.87 4.63
N PHE A 288 -7.92 22.70 4.23
CA PHE A 288 -8.14 22.36 2.82
C PHE A 288 -9.43 22.97 2.22
N LYS A 289 -10.31 23.56 3.06
CA LYS A 289 -11.65 24.06 2.73
C LYS A 289 -12.59 22.97 2.21
N ILE A 290 -12.64 21.85 2.93
CA ILE A 290 -13.48 20.68 2.66
C ILE A 290 -14.55 20.59 3.75
N PRO A 291 -15.85 20.58 3.43
CA PRO A 291 -16.91 20.48 4.43
C PRO A 291 -17.01 19.06 5.00
N MET A 292 -16.94 18.90 6.32
CA MET A 292 -16.99 17.58 6.98
C MET A 292 -18.25 16.76 6.64
N SER A 293 -19.35 17.41 6.25
CA SER A 293 -20.63 16.76 5.90
C SER A 293 -20.59 15.88 4.64
N ILE A 294 -19.53 15.93 3.84
CA ILE A 294 -19.35 15.02 2.69
C ILE A 294 -18.53 13.78 3.04
N LEU A 295 -17.91 13.73 4.22
CA LEU A 295 -16.99 12.65 4.61
C LEU A 295 -17.75 11.41 5.11
N PRO A 296 -17.25 10.19 4.85
CA PRO A 296 -17.83 8.94 5.36
C PRO A 296 -17.57 8.77 6.86
N GLU A 297 -18.38 7.98 7.56
CA GLU A 297 -18.10 7.61 8.96
C GLU A 297 -16.91 6.64 9.04
N ILE A 298 -15.90 6.96 9.87
CA ILE A 298 -14.72 6.11 10.07
C ILE A 298 -15.05 4.94 11.00
N ARG A 299 -14.63 3.72 10.64
CA ARG A 299 -14.75 2.52 11.47
C ARG A 299 -13.43 1.76 11.64
N PRO A 300 -13.28 0.94 12.69
CA PRO A 300 -12.18 -0.02 12.78
C PRO A 300 -12.17 -0.94 11.55
N SER A 301 -10.98 -1.30 11.07
CA SER A 301 -10.80 -2.16 9.88
C SER A 301 -11.58 -3.47 9.97
N SER A 302 -11.71 -4.06 11.17
CA SER A 302 -12.67 -5.14 11.43
C SER A 302 -13.89 -4.59 12.18
N SER A 303 -15.03 -4.46 11.49
CA SER A 303 -16.29 -3.92 12.03
C SER A 303 -17.46 -4.31 11.12
N MET A 304 -18.71 -4.07 11.52
CA MET A 304 -19.86 -4.28 10.63
C MET A 304 -20.03 -3.08 9.67
N PHE A 305 -19.65 -3.26 8.40
CA PHE A 305 -19.81 -2.23 7.35
C PHE A 305 -21.13 -2.36 6.58
N GLY A 306 -21.93 -3.39 6.88
CA GLY A 306 -23.27 -3.63 6.36
C GLY A 306 -23.39 -4.91 5.54
N GLU A 307 -24.62 -5.34 5.33
CA GLU A 307 -24.97 -6.47 4.47
C GLU A 307 -25.04 -6.03 3.01
N ILE A 308 -24.56 -6.90 2.10
CA ILE A 308 -24.68 -6.69 0.67
C ILE A 308 -26.15 -6.79 0.28
N GLN A 309 -26.67 -5.77 -0.40
CA GLN A 309 -28.12 -5.63 -0.68
C GLN A 309 -28.57 -6.30 -1.98
N ASN A 310 -27.65 -6.62 -2.89
CA ASN A 310 -27.97 -7.02 -4.27
C ASN A 310 -27.00 -8.08 -4.80
N GLY A 311 -27.43 -8.82 -5.83
CA GLY A 311 -26.60 -9.84 -6.51
C GLY A 311 -26.45 -11.13 -5.70
N PRO A 312 -25.50 -12.01 -6.09
CA PRO A 312 -25.38 -13.35 -5.49
C PRO A 312 -25.08 -13.36 -3.99
N LEU A 313 -24.39 -12.34 -3.47
CA LEU A 313 -23.96 -12.27 -2.06
C LEU A 313 -24.99 -11.56 -1.15
N MET A 314 -26.26 -11.47 -1.56
CA MET A 314 -27.30 -10.79 -0.78
C MET A 314 -27.35 -11.29 0.68
N SER A 315 -27.45 -10.36 1.63
CA SER A 315 -27.39 -10.60 3.09
C SER A 315 -26.10 -11.19 3.63
N ILE A 316 -25.03 -11.34 2.83
CA ILE A 316 -23.69 -11.63 3.35
C ILE A 316 -23.05 -10.31 3.82
N PRO A 317 -22.51 -10.24 5.05
CA PRO A 317 -21.98 -9.00 5.60
C PRO A 317 -20.55 -8.72 5.12
N ILE A 318 -20.29 -7.44 4.80
CA ILE A 318 -18.93 -6.92 4.70
C ILE A 318 -18.46 -6.60 6.13
N THR A 319 -17.48 -7.35 6.61
CA THR A 319 -17.02 -7.27 8.02
C THR A 319 -15.56 -6.90 8.18
N GLY A 320 -14.85 -6.70 7.07
CA GLY A 320 -13.48 -6.21 7.04
C GLY A 320 -13.31 -5.23 5.89
N VAL A 321 -12.71 -4.07 6.16
CA VAL A 321 -12.32 -3.06 5.15
C VAL A 321 -10.92 -2.59 5.51
N ILE A 322 -9.99 -2.63 4.55
CA ILE A 322 -8.58 -2.31 4.79
C ILE A 322 -7.88 -1.98 3.47
N GLY A 323 -7.14 -0.87 3.39
CA GLY A 323 -6.47 -0.45 2.15
C GLY A 323 -5.42 -1.45 1.64
N ASP A 324 -5.11 -1.46 0.34
CA ASP A 324 -4.29 -2.48 -0.34
C ASP A 324 -2.97 -2.84 0.37
N GLN A 325 -2.11 -1.86 0.62
CA GLN A 325 -0.79 -2.13 1.21
C GLN A 325 -0.89 -2.58 2.67
N ASN A 326 -1.93 -2.11 3.36
CA ASN A 326 -2.29 -2.49 4.72
C ASN A 326 -2.82 -3.93 4.80
N ALA A 327 -3.64 -4.32 3.82
CA ALA A 327 -4.14 -5.68 3.68
C ALA A 327 -2.98 -6.64 3.41
N ALA A 328 -2.07 -6.30 2.49
CA ALA A 328 -0.85 -7.09 2.25
C ALA A 328 0.02 -7.24 3.51
N LEU A 329 0.10 -6.24 4.40
CA LEU A 329 0.78 -6.35 5.71
C LEU A 329 0.12 -7.39 6.62
N VAL A 330 -1.21 -7.42 6.69
CA VAL A 330 -1.96 -8.44 7.45
C VAL A 330 -1.86 -9.82 6.81
N GLY A 331 -1.98 -9.92 5.49
CA GLY A 331 -1.94 -11.19 4.74
C GLY A 331 -0.58 -11.87 4.75
N GLN A 332 0.51 -11.10 4.71
CA GLN A 332 1.88 -11.55 4.99
C GLN A 332 2.12 -11.96 6.46
N LYS A 333 1.09 -11.83 7.31
CA LYS A 333 1.15 -12.11 8.76
C LYS A 333 2.21 -11.25 9.47
N CYS A 334 2.40 -10.00 9.06
CA CYS A 334 3.25 -9.01 9.73
C CYS A 334 2.55 -8.39 10.95
N LEU A 335 2.13 -9.25 11.87
CA LEU A 335 1.30 -8.92 13.03
C LEU A 335 2.12 -8.57 14.29
N SER A 336 3.45 -8.56 14.21
CA SER A 336 4.34 -8.22 15.33
C SER A 336 5.23 -7.00 15.01
N ILE A 337 5.61 -6.27 16.06
CA ILE A 337 6.49 -5.10 15.98
C ILE A 337 7.79 -5.44 15.24
N GLY A 338 8.20 -4.57 14.33
CA GLY A 338 9.40 -4.69 13.53
C GLY A 338 9.19 -5.43 12.21
N GLN A 339 8.19 -6.31 12.08
CA GLN A 339 8.00 -7.13 10.87
C GLN A 339 7.70 -6.27 9.63
N ILE A 340 8.35 -6.60 8.51
CA ILE A 340 8.32 -5.85 7.25
C ILE A 340 7.77 -6.71 6.11
N LYS A 341 6.91 -6.12 5.27
CA LYS A 341 6.62 -6.61 3.92
C LYS A 341 7.03 -5.59 2.85
N VAL A 342 7.28 -6.04 1.63
CA VAL A 342 7.45 -5.20 0.44
C VAL A 342 6.66 -5.76 -0.73
N THR A 343 5.77 -4.95 -1.30
CA THR A 343 4.99 -5.29 -2.49
C THR A 343 5.62 -4.64 -3.72
N TYR A 344 6.03 -5.44 -4.70
CA TYR A 344 6.69 -4.99 -5.94
C TYR A 344 5.74 -5.06 -7.14
N GLY A 345 5.07 -3.95 -7.43
CA GLY A 345 4.26 -3.74 -8.63
C GLY A 345 4.90 -2.72 -9.57
N THR A 346 4.10 -1.80 -10.12
CA THR A 346 4.55 -0.67 -10.94
C THR A 346 5.60 0.18 -10.21
N GLY A 347 5.29 0.55 -8.97
CA GLY A 347 6.23 0.98 -7.93
C GLY A 347 6.38 -0.11 -6.86
N ALA A 348 7.14 0.17 -5.80
CA ALA A 348 7.26 -0.74 -4.65
C ALA A 348 6.89 -0.06 -3.33
N PHE A 349 6.21 -0.78 -2.45
CA PHE A 349 5.69 -0.27 -1.18
C PHE A 349 6.15 -1.15 -0.01
N LEU A 350 7.11 -0.61 0.76
CA LEU A 350 7.61 -1.20 1.99
C LEU A 350 6.73 -0.75 3.15
N MET A 351 6.27 -1.69 3.98
CA MET A 351 5.56 -1.38 5.22
C MET A 351 6.15 -2.16 6.39
N GLN A 352 6.44 -1.46 7.48
CA GLN A 352 6.89 -2.02 8.75
C GLN A 352 5.81 -1.80 9.82
N ASN A 353 5.40 -2.87 10.50
CA ASN A 353 4.58 -2.78 11.70
C ASN A 353 5.39 -2.16 12.86
N ILE A 354 4.93 -1.05 13.44
CA ILE A 354 5.58 -0.38 14.59
C ILE A 354 4.86 -0.57 15.93
N GLY A 355 3.71 -1.25 15.95
CA GLY A 355 3.02 -1.69 17.17
C GLY A 355 1.69 -1.02 17.48
N PRO A 356 1.02 -1.46 18.56
CA PRO A 356 -0.28 -0.98 19.00
C PRO A 356 -0.19 0.18 20.01
N GLY A 357 -1.28 0.95 20.11
CA GLY A 357 -1.54 1.85 21.24
C GLY A 357 -2.02 3.25 20.81
N PRO A 358 -1.77 4.29 21.61
CA PRO A 358 -1.71 5.67 21.10
C PRO A 358 -0.55 5.82 20.11
N LEU A 359 -0.63 6.78 19.19
CA LEU A 359 0.40 7.00 18.16
C LEU A 359 1.76 7.36 18.77
N HIS A 360 1.76 8.21 19.82
CA HIS A 360 2.96 8.48 20.63
C HIS A 360 3.57 7.22 21.26
N GLY A 361 2.76 6.20 21.57
CA GLY A 361 3.21 4.91 22.10
C GLY A 361 3.90 4.06 21.02
N ALA A 362 3.29 3.95 19.84
CA ALA A 362 3.88 3.24 18.69
C ALA A 362 5.21 3.87 18.23
N TYR A 363 5.34 5.20 18.33
CA TYR A 363 6.58 5.91 18.01
C TYR A 363 7.75 5.65 18.98
N LYS A 364 7.54 5.03 20.15
CA LYS A 364 8.57 4.87 21.20
C LYS A 364 9.90 4.25 20.71
N ASN A 365 9.83 3.32 19.76
CA ASN A 365 10.99 2.61 19.22
C ASN A 365 11.35 3.06 17.78
N VAL A 366 10.79 4.19 17.31
CA VAL A 366 10.88 4.64 15.92
C VAL A 366 11.82 5.85 15.80
N PRO A 367 12.92 5.78 15.01
CA PRO A 367 13.83 6.91 14.82
C PRO A 367 13.12 8.16 14.29
N GLU A 368 13.47 9.34 14.81
CA GLU A 368 12.91 10.61 14.33
C GLU A 368 13.18 10.84 12.84
N GLU A 369 14.36 10.47 12.35
CA GLU A 369 14.69 10.49 10.92
C GLU A 369 13.73 9.62 10.09
N ALA A 370 13.28 8.48 10.62
CA ALA A 370 12.30 7.63 9.96
C ALA A 370 10.91 8.28 9.96
N ARG A 371 10.46 8.87 11.08
CA ARG A 371 9.19 9.61 11.17
C ARG A 371 9.17 10.82 10.21
N HIS A 372 10.30 11.48 10.01
CA HIS A 372 10.43 12.60 9.09
C HIS A 372 10.51 12.16 7.62
N LYS A 373 11.27 11.11 7.28
CA LYS A 373 11.51 10.69 5.88
C LYS A 373 10.57 9.60 5.34
N LEU A 374 9.83 8.89 6.18
CA LEU A 374 8.83 7.88 5.79
C LEU A 374 7.42 8.35 6.16
N LEU A 375 6.39 7.75 5.60
CA LEU A 375 5.01 7.98 6.01
C LEU A 375 4.73 7.23 7.31
N THR A 376 3.90 7.79 8.19
CA THR A 376 3.23 7.00 9.25
C THR A 376 1.77 6.84 8.90
N THR A 377 1.20 5.67 9.15
CA THR A 377 -0.18 5.32 8.77
C THR A 377 -0.74 4.32 9.79
N VAL A 378 -2.06 4.24 9.94
CA VAL A 378 -2.67 3.11 10.68
C VAL A 378 -2.34 1.84 9.92
N ALA A 379 -1.85 0.79 10.57
CA ALA A 379 -1.64 -0.53 9.99
C ALA A 379 -2.97 -1.29 9.85
N PHE A 380 -3.72 -1.40 10.96
CA PHE A 380 -5.06 -1.99 11.07
C PHE A 380 -5.67 -1.68 12.46
N LYS A 381 -6.99 -1.77 12.60
CA LYS A 381 -7.68 -1.80 13.91
C LYS A 381 -8.73 -2.91 13.94
N LEU A 382 -8.67 -3.80 14.92
CA LEU A 382 -9.56 -4.96 15.03
C LEU A 382 -10.67 -4.68 16.05
N GLY A 383 -11.86 -4.29 15.58
CA GLY A 383 -12.98 -3.93 16.45
C GLY A 383 -12.59 -2.84 17.47
N ASP A 384 -12.85 -3.11 18.75
CA ASP A 384 -12.56 -2.19 19.85
C ASP A 384 -11.09 -2.22 20.32
N GLU A 385 -10.26 -3.12 19.79
CA GLU A 385 -8.83 -3.21 20.16
C GLU A 385 -8.04 -1.94 19.80
N MET A 386 -6.88 -1.77 20.43
CA MET A 386 -5.94 -0.70 20.10
C MET A 386 -5.58 -0.74 18.61
N ALA A 387 -5.52 0.43 17.98
CA ALA A 387 -5.01 0.53 16.62
C ALA A 387 -3.52 0.18 16.60
N TRP A 388 -3.13 -0.55 15.57
CA TRP A 388 -1.74 -0.81 15.21
C TRP A 388 -1.30 0.20 14.16
N TYR A 389 -0.04 0.62 14.19
CA TYR A 389 0.53 1.58 13.22
C TYR A 389 1.64 0.96 12.40
N ALA A 390 1.89 1.56 11.23
CA ALA A 390 3.01 1.22 10.36
C ALA A 390 3.79 2.45 9.92
N LEU A 391 5.08 2.25 9.69
CA LEU A 391 5.86 3.10 8.78
C LEU A 391 5.72 2.57 7.36
N GLU A 392 5.59 3.48 6.40
CA GLU A 392 5.51 3.17 4.98
C GLU A 392 6.54 3.98 4.17
N GLY A 393 7.30 3.28 3.33
CA GLY A 393 8.21 3.88 2.37
C GLY A 393 7.88 3.39 0.96
N SER A 394 7.81 4.31 0.01
CA SER A 394 7.42 4.04 -1.37
C SER A 394 8.53 4.36 -2.35
N ILE A 395 8.62 3.54 -3.40
CA ILE A 395 9.50 3.69 -4.56
C ILE A 395 8.58 3.85 -5.77
N ALA A 396 8.58 5.04 -6.39
CA ALA A 396 7.65 5.35 -7.49
C ALA A 396 7.78 4.38 -8.69
N ILE A 397 9.03 4.06 -9.05
CA ILE A 397 9.37 3.29 -10.25
C ILE A 397 10.12 2.02 -9.83
N ALA A 398 9.44 0.88 -9.92
CA ALA A 398 10.02 -0.45 -9.72
C ALA A 398 9.77 -1.32 -10.96
N GLY A 399 8.61 -1.97 -11.07
CA GLY A 399 8.22 -2.73 -12.25
C GLY A 399 8.10 -1.85 -13.50
N ALA A 400 7.75 -0.57 -13.32
CA ALA A 400 7.74 0.42 -14.39
C ALA A 400 9.14 0.65 -15.02
N ALA A 401 10.24 0.41 -14.31
CA ALA A 401 11.57 0.45 -14.92
C ALA A 401 11.73 -0.69 -15.93
N ILE A 402 11.28 -1.91 -15.59
CA ILE A 402 11.30 -3.06 -16.49
C ILE A 402 10.33 -2.87 -17.65
N THR A 403 9.13 -2.31 -17.41
CA THR A 403 8.20 -1.92 -18.48
C THR A 403 8.85 -0.92 -19.45
N TRP A 404 9.61 0.05 -18.96
CA TRP A 404 10.36 1.00 -19.80
C TRP A 404 11.50 0.33 -20.61
N LEU A 405 12.22 -0.64 -20.03
CA LEU A 405 13.21 -1.44 -20.79
C LEU A 405 12.58 -2.21 -21.97
N ARG A 406 11.31 -2.62 -21.82
CA ARG A 406 10.52 -3.32 -22.84
C ARG A 406 9.93 -2.35 -23.87
N ASP A 407 9.14 -1.38 -23.40
CA ASP A 407 8.23 -0.56 -24.23
C ASP A 407 8.88 0.73 -24.76
N ASN A 408 10.05 1.13 -24.25
CA ASN A 408 10.71 2.38 -24.64
C ASN A 408 12.19 2.22 -25.03
N LEU A 409 12.88 1.17 -24.57
CA LEU A 409 14.22 0.82 -25.05
C LEU A 409 14.26 -0.43 -25.94
N GLU A 410 13.18 -1.22 -26.01
CA GLU A 410 13.07 -2.43 -26.84
C GLU A 410 14.21 -3.45 -26.62
N ILE A 411 14.81 -3.48 -25.41
CA ILE A 411 15.94 -4.39 -25.11
C ILE A 411 15.50 -5.77 -24.58
N ILE A 412 14.24 -5.91 -24.20
CA ILE A 412 13.58 -7.15 -23.79
C ILE A 412 12.22 -7.24 -24.52
N ASP A 413 11.82 -8.43 -24.93
CA ASP A 413 10.53 -8.65 -25.61
C ASP A 413 9.40 -8.86 -24.59
N ASN A 414 9.71 -9.51 -23.47
CA ASN A 414 8.74 -9.83 -22.42
C ASN A 414 9.38 -9.95 -21.03
N TYR A 415 8.55 -9.94 -19.99
CA TYR A 415 8.98 -9.96 -18.60
C TYR A 415 9.72 -11.25 -18.17
N GLY A 416 9.49 -12.39 -18.83
CA GLY A 416 10.14 -13.66 -18.49
C GLY A 416 11.64 -13.65 -18.79
N GLN A 417 12.04 -13.03 -19.91
CA GLN A 417 13.45 -12.92 -20.33
C GLN A 417 14.31 -12.08 -19.38
N VAL A 418 13.71 -11.28 -18.50
CA VAL A 418 14.42 -10.35 -17.60
C VAL A 418 15.40 -11.10 -16.71
N GLU A 419 15.04 -12.29 -16.24
CA GLU A 419 15.92 -13.08 -15.39
C GLU A 419 17.09 -13.66 -16.17
N ASP A 420 16.82 -14.38 -17.26
CA ASP A 420 17.87 -15.01 -18.08
C ASP A 420 18.88 -13.98 -18.58
N LEU A 421 18.41 -12.84 -19.09
CA LEU A 421 19.27 -11.75 -19.58
C LEU A 421 20.05 -11.06 -18.46
N ALA A 422 19.54 -11.01 -17.23
CA ALA A 422 20.26 -10.48 -16.07
C ALA A 422 21.17 -11.52 -15.38
N ARG A 423 21.03 -12.81 -15.71
CA ARG A 423 21.93 -13.91 -15.30
C ARG A 423 23.12 -14.11 -16.26
N MET A 424 23.10 -13.50 -17.45
CA MET A 424 24.21 -13.61 -18.44
C MET A 424 25.54 -13.01 -17.95
N ASP A 425 25.49 -11.98 -17.11
CA ASP A 425 26.65 -11.37 -16.46
C ASP A 425 26.45 -11.40 -14.94
N SER A 426 27.51 -11.64 -14.15
CA SER A 426 27.39 -11.88 -12.69
C SER A 426 27.02 -10.64 -11.86
N ASN A 427 27.13 -9.45 -12.45
CA ASN A 427 26.85 -8.15 -11.84
C ASN A 427 26.56 -7.13 -12.94
N SER A 428 26.24 -5.90 -12.56
CA SER A 428 25.92 -4.77 -13.44
C SER A 428 27.09 -4.22 -14.28
N GLY A 429 28.30 -4.79 -14.21
CA GLY A 429 29.46 -4.36 -15.01
C GLY A 429 29.98 -2.97 -14.66
N GLY A 430 29.70 -2.51 -13.43
CA GLY A 430 29.97 -1.14 -12.96
C GLY A 430 28.88 -0.13 -13.30
N LEU A 431 27.77 -0.53 -13.93
CA LEU A 431 26.65 0.36 -14.23
C LEU A 431 25.74 0.54 -13.02
N TYR A 432 25.39 1.78 -12.73
CA TYR A 432 24.32 2.12 -11.80
C TYR A 432 23.22 2.83 -12.56
N PHE A 433 21.98 2.32 -12.42
CA PHE A 433 20.79 2.95 -12.99
C PHE A 433 19.85 3.38 -11.87
N VAL A 434 19.62 4.70 -11.75
CA VAL A 434 18.65 5.30 -10.85
C VAL A 434 17.37 5.60 -11.66
N PRO A 435 16.29 4.81 -11.53
CA PRO A 435 15.10 4.91 -12.39
C PRO A 435 14.13 6.04 -11.95
N ALA A 436 14.67 7.22 -11.62
CA ALA A 436 13.91 8.35 -11.06
C ALA A 436 13.07 9.12 -12.09
N PHE A 437 12.26 8.44 -12.90
CA PHE A 437 11.47 9.07 -13.98
C PHE A 437 10.42 10.06 -13.49
N GLN A 438 9.95 9.91 -12.26
CA GLN A 438 8.96 10.77 -11.59
C GLN A 438 9.56 11.37 -10.29
N GLY A 439 10.85 11.69 -10.32
CA GLY A 439 11.62 12.03 -9.13
C GLY A 439 11.99 10.80 -8.29
N LEU A 440 12.45 11.06 -7.06
CA LEU A 440 12.70 10.06 -6.02
C LEU A 440 11.74 10.27 -4.85
N TYR A 441 11.06 9.20 -4.44
CA TYR A 441 10.19 9.18 -3.25
C TYR A 441 11.03 8.91 -1.99
N ALA A 442 10.59 8.05 -1.07
CA ALA A 442 11.32 7.76 0.16
C ALA A 442 12.71 7.17 -0.14
N PRO A 443 13.76 7.48 0.66
CA PRO A 443 13.82 8.45 1.75
C PRO A 443 14.19 9.89 1.31
N TYR A 444 14.16 10.17 0.00
CA TYR A 444 14.82 11.34 -0.61
C TYR A 444 13.91 12.53 -0.91
N TRP A 445 12.63 12.26 -1.23
CA TRP A 445 11.55 13.21 -1.57
C TRP A 445 12.03 14.37 -2.46
N ASP A 446 12.44 14.01 -3.67
CA ASP A 446 13.03 14.92 -4.66
C ASP A 446 12.35 14.78 -6.02
N ALA A 447 11.34 15.62 -6.26
CA ALA A 447 10.61 15.69 -7.53
C ALA A 447 11.48 16.16 -8.71
N TYR A 448 12.67 16.73 -8.45
CA TYR A 448 13.60 17.23 -9.47
C TYR A 448 14.73 16.24 -9.81
N ALA A 449 14.74 15.06 -9.17
CA ALA A 449 15.56 13.95 -9.63
C ALA A 449 15.03 13.41 -10.98
N SER A 450 15.93 12.90 -11.82
CA SER A 450 15.57 12.31 -13.11
C SER A 450 16.31 11.00 -13.35
N GLY A 451 15.90 10.21 -14.34
CA GLY A 451 16.52 8.94 -14.70
C GLY A 451 18.01 9.10 -15.02
N LEU A 452 18.88 8.34 -14.36
CA LEU A 452 20.33 8.41 -14.54
C LEU A 452 20.96 7.02 -14.69
N ILE A 453 21.52 6.74 -15.86
CA ILE A 453 22.45 5.62 -16.08
C ILE A 453 23.88 6.18 -16.02
N ILE A 454 24.76 5.58 -15.22
CA ILE A 454 26.17 5.97 -15.08
C ILE A 454 27.06 4.72 -15.01
N GLY A 455 28.33 4.82 -15.41
CA GLY A 455 29.29 3.70 -15.43
C GLY A 455 29.43 2.97 -16.76
N ILE A 456 28.83 3.50 -17.84
CA ILE A 456 28.94 2.91 -19.19
C ILE A 456 30.39 2.91 -19.69
N SER A 457 30.81 1.80 -20.27
CA SER A 457 32.13 1.59 -20.90
C SER A 457 31.98 0.76 -22.18
N GLN A 458 33.08 0.49 -22.88
CA GLN A 458 33.08 -0.40 -24.07
C GLN A 458 32.74 -1.86 -23.75
N PHE A 459 32.73 -2.26 -22.47
CA PHE A 459 32.31 -3.59 -22.01
C PHE A 459 30.79 -3.70 -21.76
N SER A 460 30.07 -2.58 -21.71
CA SER A 460 28.65 -2.54 -21.37
C SER A 460 27.77 -3.28 -22.39
N ARG A 461 26.69 -3.91 -21.90
CA ARG A 461 25.77 -4.76 -22.66
C ARG A 461 24.33 -4.50 -22.22
N LYS A 462 23.33 -4.97 -22.98
CA LYS A 462 21.92 -4.88 -22.56
C LYS A 462 21.64 -5.67 -21.26
N SER A 463 22.28 -6.82 -21.10
CA SER A 463 22.30 -7.62 -19.86
C SER A 463 22.75 -6.82 -18.64
N HIS A 464 23.90 -6.13 -18.73
CA HIS A 464 24.40 -5.24 -17.68
C HIS A 464 23.39 -4.15 -17.28
N LEU A 465 22.64 -3.57 -18.24
CA LEU A 465 21.61 -2.56 -17.93
C LEU A 465 20.36 -3.17 -17.28
N ILE A 466 19.89 -4.34 -17.75
CA ILE A 466 18.77 -5.07 -17.11
C ILE A 466 19.16 -5.44 -15.67
N ARG A 467 20.38 -5.94 -15.47
CA ARG A 467 20.94 -6.25 -14.15
C ARG A 467 21.05 -5.02 -13.25
N ALA A 468 21.57 -3.89 -13.77
CA ALA A 468 21.62 -2.61 -13.05
C ALA A 468 20.23 -2.07 -12.70
N THR A 469 19.18 -2.45 -13.44
CA THR A 469 17.79 -2.07 -13.15
C THR A 469 17.23 -2.84 -11.96
N LEU A 470 17.46 -4.15 -11.88
CA LEU A 470 17.09 -4.97 -10.71
C LEU A 470 17.87 -4.52 -9.46
N GLU A 471 19.17 -4.29 -9.59
CA GLU A 471 20.01 -3.75 -8.52
C GLU A 471 19.54 -2.34 -8.08
N GLY A 472 19.17 -1.46 -9.01
CA GLY A 472 18.62 -0.13 -8.73
C GLY A 472 17.29 -0.13 -7.96
N VAL A 473 16.46 -1.17 -8.11
CA VAL A 473 15.28 -1.36 -7.25
C VAL A 473 15.71 -1.83 -5.86
N ALA A 474 16.64 -2.78 -5.76
CA ALA A 474 17.12 -3.31 -4.48
C ALA A 474 17.86 -2.27 -3.63
N TYR A 475 18.68 -1.39 -4.24
CA TYR A 475 19.35 -0.31 -3.52
C TYR A 475 18.36 0.73 -2.96
N GLN A 476 17.29 1.07 -3.70
CA GLN A 476 16.21 1.92 -3.18
C GLN A 476 15.45 1.26 -2.02
N THR A 477 15.19 -0.04 -2.11
CA THR A 477 14.61 -0.81 -1.00
C THR A 477 15.51 -0.74 0.23
N ASN A 478 16.83 -0.92 0.07
CA ASN A 478 17.80 -0.82 1.15
C ASN A 478 17.85 0.58 1.80
N ASP A 479 17.88 1.66 1.01
CA ASP A 479 17.88 3.03 1.53
C ASP A 479 16.67 3.34 2.43
N ILE A 480 15.52 2.71 2.16
CA ILE A 480 14.31 2.81 3.01
C ILE A 480 14.45 1.91 4.25
N LEU A 481 14.92 0.67 4.10
CA LEU A 481 15.09 -0.29 5.20
C LEU A 481 16.08 0.20 6.27
N CYS A 482 17.15 0.93 5.88
CA CYS A 482 18.09 1.55 6.81
C CYS A 482 17.42 2.50 7.82
N LEU A 483 16.28 3.09 7.48
CA LEU A 483 15.48 3.92 8.40
C LEU A 483 14.56 3.09 9.31
N MET A 484 14.07 1.94 8.82
CA MET A 484 13.12 1.07 9.53
C MET A 484 13.77 0.29 10.70
N ARG A 485 15.10 0.05 10.67
CA ARG A 485 15.99 -0.49 11.74
C ARG A 485 15.60 -1.80 12.46
N ASN A 486 14.39 -1.91 13.01
CA ASN A 486 13.95 -2.99 13.89
C ASN A 486 13.51 -4.29 13.18
N GLY A 487 13.45 -4.30 11.84
CA GLY A 487 12.87 -5.42 11.07
C GLY A 487 13.84 -6.52 10.64
N LEU A 488 15.15 -6.29 10.79
CA LEU A 488 16.21 -7.15 10.25
C LEU A 488 16.14 -8.59 10.80
N ASN A 489 15.68 -8.74 12.04
CA ASN A 489 15.61 -10.02 12.75
C ASN A 489 14.50 -10.98 12.25
N TYR A 490 13.54 -10.52 11.46
CA TYR A 490 12.34 -11.29 11.07
C TYR A 490 12.33 -11.78 9.62
N GLY A 491 13.33 -11.38 8.83
CA GLY A 491 13.26 -11.49 7.37
C GLY A 491 12.24 -10.53 6.76
N ILE A 492 12.51 -10.11 5.52
CA ILE A 492 11.66 -9.20 4.75
C ILE A 492 10.74 -10.06 3.88
N ARG A 493 9.44 -9.93 4.07
CA ARG A 493 8.47 -10.65 3.23
C ARG A 493 8.24 -9.91 1.93
N VAL A 494 8.11 -10.63 0.82
CA VAL A 494 7.92 -10.04 -0.51
C VAL A 494 6.76 -10.65 -1.27
N ASP A 495 6.06 -9.80 -2.02
CA ASP A 495 5.00 -10.14 -2.96
C ASP A 495 4.96 -9.14 -4.14
N GLY A 496 3.98 -9.29 -5.02
CA GLY A 496 3.84 -8.50 -6.25
C GLY A 496 4.65 -9.06 -7.42
N GLY A 497 4.31 -8.60 -8.63
CA GLY A 497 4.75 -9.21 -9.89
C GLY A 497 6.25 -9.29 -10.13
N MET A 498 7.08 -8.42 -9.54
CA MET A 498 8.55 -8.56 -9.68
C MET A 498 9.13 -9.66 -8.78
N SER A 499 8.46 -10.02 -7.69
CA SER A 499 8.98 -11.00 -6.71
C SER A 499 9.04 -12.43 -7.26
N SER A 500 8.38 -12.72 -8.39
CA SER A 500 8.53 -13.99 -9.11
C SER A 500 9.92 -14.20 -9.73
N ASN A 501 10.72 -13.13 -9.84
CA ASN A 501 12.10 -13.16 -10.32
C ASN A 501 13.03 -13.59 -9.18
N ASP A 502 13.57 -14.81 -9.25
CA ASP A 502 14.45 -15.37 -8.21
C ASP A 502 15.76 -14.57 -8.10
N LEU A 503 16.26 -14.04 -9.22
CA LEU A 503 17.45 -13.21 -9.22
C LEU A 503 17.23 -11.89 -8.47
N LEU A 504 16.06 -11.23 -8.61
CA LEU A 504 15.73 -10.04 -7.84
C LEU A 504 15.60 -10.35 -6.35
N CYS A 505 14.97 -11.47 -5.98
CA CYS A 505 14.89 -11.89 -4.58
C CYS A 505 16.27 -12.18 -3.98
N GLN A 506 17.19 -12.77 -4.75
CA GLN A 506 18.58 -12.94 -4.32
C GLN A 506 19.32 -11.60 -4.20
N ILE A 507 19.24 -10.72 -5.22
CA ILE A 507 19.83 -9.37 -5.18
C ILE A 507 19.29 -8.56 -3.98
N LEU A 508 18.00 -8.69 -3.64
CA LEU A 508 17.42 -8.05 -2.46
C LEU A 508 18.02 -8.60 -1.15
N SER A 509 18.29 -9.89 -1.08
CA SER A 509 18.96 -10.51 0.08
C SER A 509 20.40 -10.00 0.18
N ASP A 510 21.14 -10.06 -0.92
CA ASP A 510 22.52 -9.62 -1.08
C ASP A 510 22.73 -8.13 -0.77
N VAL A 511 21.85 -7.25 -1.24
CA VAL A 511 21.99 -5.79 -1.12
C VAL A 511 21.52 -5.29 0.25
N THR A 512 20.52 -5.94 0.86
CA THR A 512 20.02 -5.52 2.18
C THR A 512 20.71 -6.22 3.35
N GLY A 513 21.36 -7.36 3.13
CA GLY A 513 21.93 -8.20 4.20
C GLY A 513 20.89 -8.98 4.99
N ASN A 514 19.65 -9.13 4.48
CA ASN A 514 18.54 -9.78 5.18
C ASN A 514 18.05 -11.04 4.46
N LEU A 515 17.41 -11.95 5.20
CA LEU A 515 16.59 -13.01 4.61
C LEU A 515 15.42 -12.39 3.83
N ILE A 516 15.22 -12.83 2.59
CA ILE A 516 14.02 -12.49 1.81
C ILE A 516 13.08 -13.70 1.81
N LEU A 517 11.82 -13.46 2.13
CA LEU A 517 10.79 -14.49 2.31
C LEU A 517 9.67 -14.27 1.28
N ARG A 518 9.66 -15.03 0.18
CA ARG A 518 8.59 -14.96 -0.82
C ARG A 518 7.50 -15.95 -0.50
N ALA A 519 6.28 -15.48 -0.23
CA ALA A 519 5.16 -16.35 0.10
C ALA A 519 4.69 -17.12 -1.16
N LYS A 520 4.43 -18.43 -1.03
CA LYS A 520 3.87 -19.23 -2.15
C LYS A 520 2.43 -18.84 -2.51
N MET A 521 1.69 -18.28 -1.55
CA MET A 521 0.39 -17.64 -1.81
C MET A 521 0.62 -16.19 -2.26
N ALA A 522 0.53 -15.95 -3.56
CA ALA A 522 0.77 -14.63 -4.16
C ALA A 522 -0.30 -13.57 -3.79
N GLU A 523 -1.51 -14.00 -3.43
CA GLU A 523 -2.69 -13.15 -3.18
C GLU A 523 -2.74 -12.58 -1.75
N SER A 524 -1.60 -12.08 -1.26
CA SER A 524 -1.44 -11.59 0.13
C SER A 524 -2.41 -10.45 0.47
N THR A 525 -2.61 -9.51 -0.45
CA THR A 525 -3.56 -8.38 -0.33
C THR A 525 -4.98 -8.86 -0.01
N ALA A 526 -5.54 -9.71 -0.87
CA ALA A 526 -6.88 -10.26 -0.69
C ALA A 526 -7.00 -11.16 0.56
N PHE A 527 -5.98 -11.98 0.84
CA PHE A 527 -5.96 -12.81 2.05
C PHE A 527 -5.95 -11.97 3.33
N GLY A 528 -5.28 -10.81 3.32
CA GLY A 528 -5.32 -9.84 4.42
C GLY A 528 -6.71 -9.27 4.67
N ALA A 529 -7.45 -8.93 3.61
CA ALA A 529 -8.85 -8.49 3.73
C ALA A 529 -9.76 -9.60 4.29
N ALA A 530 -9.59 -10.83 3.81
CA ALA A 530 -10.30 -12.01 4.33
C ALA A 530 -9.98 -12.26 5.82
N LEU A 531 -8.72 -12.13 6.24
CA LEU A 531 -8.32 -12.17 7.65
C LEU A 531 -9.07 -11.10 8.46
N VAL A 532 -8.98 -9.82 8.10
CA VAL A 532 -9.63 -8.72 8.83
C VAL A 532 -11.17 -8.90 8.91
N ALA A 533 -11.81 -9.43 7.86
CA ALA A 533 -13.23 -9.77 7.89
C ALA A 533 -13.54 -10.95 8.83
N SER A 534 -12.72 -12.00 8.79
CA SER A 534 -12.89 -13.20 9.62
C SER A 534 -12.81 -12.91 11.12
N HIS A 535 -12.12 -11.85 11.54
CA HIS A 535 -12.03 -11.43 12.94
C HIS A 535 -13.40 -11.08 13.55
N HIS A 536 -14.19 -10.24 12.88
CA HIS A 536 -15.54 -9.87 13.35
C HIS A 536 -16.48 -11.08 13.48
N CYS A 537 -16.26 -12.13 12.68
CA CYS A 537 -17.02 -13.38 12.73
C CYS A 537 -16.41 -14.46 13.64
N GLY A 538 -15.35 -14.16 14.41
CA GLY A 538 -14.68 -15.09 15.32
C GLY A 538 -13.79 -16.15 14.65
N LEU A 539 -13.55 -16.05 13.35
CA LEU A 539 -12.82 -17.04 12.54
C LEU A 539 -11.32 -16.73 12.36
N TRP A 540 -10.84 -15.56 12.82
CA TRP A 540 -9.43 -15.12 12.71
C TRP A 540 -8.42 -16.20 13.12
N GLN A 541 -8.60 -16.81 14.30
CA GLN A 541 -7.66 -17.82 14.80
C GLN A 541 -7.67 -19.13 13.99
N ARG A 542 -8.74 -19.43 13.26
CA ARG A 542 -8.84 -20.59 12.35
C ARG A 542 -8.09 -20.29 11.06
N LEU A 543 -8.46 -19.19 10.39
CA LEU A 543 -7.87 -18.76 9.12
C LEU A 543 -6.38 -18.40 9.23
N LEU A 544 -5.94 -17.82 10.36
CA LEU A 544 -4.53 -17.49 10.60
C LEU A 544 -3.64 -18.73 10.79
N LYS A 545 -4.17 -19.81 11.39
CA LYS A 545 -3.44 -21.07 11.70
C LYS A 545 -3.55 -22.13 10.61
N ALA A 546 -4.31 -21.85 9.55
CA ALA A 546 -4.78 -22.84 8.59
C ALA A 546 -3.66 -23.64 7.87
N ASP A 547 -2.44 -23.08 7.80
CA ASP A 547 -1.22 -23.76 7.32
C ASP A 547 -0.93 -25.12 8.01
N HIS A 548 -1.42 -25.34 9.24
CA HIS A 548 -1.05 -26.51 10.06
C HIS A 548 -1.81 -27.80 9.74
N TYR A 549 -3.05 -27.74 9.25
CA TYR A 549 -3.90 -28.93 9.15
C TYR A 549 -3.36 -29.95 8.15
N HIS A 550 -2.80 -29.50 7.03
CA HIS A 550 -2.17 -30.38 6.04
C HIS A 550 -0.89 -31.04 6.57
N GLN A 551 -0.11 -30.40 7.45
CA GLN A 551 1.09 -31.04 8.00
C GLN A 551 0.72 -32.18 8.95
N GLN A 552 -0.26 -31.99 9.84
CA GLN A 552 -0.72 -33.08 10.71
C GLN A 552 -1.39 -34.21 9.92
N GLN A 553 -2.24 -33.91 8.92
CA GLN A 553 -2.83 -34.98 8.11
C GLN A 553 -1.80 -35.71 7.24
N GLN A 554 -0.84 -35.02 6.60
CA GLN A 554 0.21 -35.68 5.80
C GLN A 554 1.22 -36.45 6.68
N GLN A 555 1.52 -35.98 7.89
CA GLN A 555 2.36 -36.73 8.83
C GLN A 555 1.62 -37.95 9.39
N ASN A 556 0.33 -37.84 9.69
CA ASN A 556 -0.48 -38.98 10.13
C ASN A 556 -0.67 -40.01 9.02
N THR A 557 -1.04 -39.63 7.79
CA THR A 557 -1.17 -40.60 6.69
C THR A 557 0.15 -41.27 6.33
N ASN A 558 1.28 -40.54 6.37
CA ASN A 558 2.61 -41.17 6.22
C ASN A 558 2.97 -42.07 7.41
N GLY A 559 2.61 -41.69 8.65
CA GLY A 559 2.79 -42.52 9.84
C GLY A 559 1.98 -43.82 9.79
N ASP A 560 0.73 -43.75 9.35
CA ASP A 560 -0.15 -44.90 9.17
C ASP A 560 0.32 -45.78 8.01
N LEU A 561 0.85 -45.22 6.92
CA LEU A 561 1.51 -45.98 5.85
C LEU A 561 2.78 -46.68 6.34
N ILE A 562 3.59 -46.05 7.20
CA ILE A 562 4.79 -46.67 7.80
C ILE A 562 4.39 -47.79 8.78
N ASN A 563 3.43 -47.56 9.66
CA ASN A 563 2.96 -48.55 10.64
C ASN A 563 2.32 -49.78 9.96
N ASN A 564 1.49 -49.58 8.93
CA ASN A 564 0.93 -50.69 8.15
C ASN A 564 2.00 -51.48 7.40
N ASN A 565 3.05 -50.83 6.89
CA ASN A 565 4.17 -51.53 6.25
C ASN A 565 5.01 -52.35 7.24
N HIS A 566 5.25 -51.86 8.47
CA HIS A 566 5.94 -52.65 9.50
C HIS A 566 5.14 -53.87 9.97
N ASN A 567 3.81 -53.73 10.16
CA ASN A 567 2.96 -54.87 10.51
C ASN A 567 2.92 -55.93 9.39
N ASN A 568 2.85 -55.51 8.12
CA ASN A 568 2.88 -56.44 6.99
C ASN A 568 4.24 -57.15 6.80
N GLN A 569 5.37 -56.47 7.07
CA GLN A 569 6.69 -57.09 6.96
C GLN A 569 6.96 -58.18 8.01
N GLN A 570 6.38 -58.08 9.22
CA GLN A 570 6.49 -59.17 10.20
C GLN A 570 5.64 -60.40 9.84
N SER A 571 4.63 -60.27 8.97
CA SER A 571 3.77 -61.38 8.57
C SER A 571 4.33 -62.27 7.45
N MET A 572 5.39 -61.87 6.73
CA MET A 572 5.90 -62.62 5.57
C MET A 572 7.16 -63.46 5.82
N ASN A 573 7.90 -63.24 6.92
CA ASN A 573 9.20 -63.89 7.16
C ASN A 573 9.15 -65.34 7.67
N ASN A 574 8.01 -66.04 7.52
CA ASN A 574 7.82 -67.40 8.08
C ASN A 574 7.53 -68.51 7.05
N CYS A 575 7.59 -68.22 5.74
CA CYS A 575 7.45 -69.23 4.67
C CYS A 575 8.39 -68.98 3.49
N ASN A 576 9.59 -69.57 3.53
CA ASN A 576 10.13 -70.49 2.51
C ASN A 576 11.65 -70.69 2.70
N GLY A 577 12.09 -71.94 2.69
CA GLY A 577 13.52 -72.30 2.74
C GLY A 577 14.02 -72.92 1.44
N ASN A 578 15.35 -72.97 1.32
CA ASN A 578 16.13 -73.70 0.31
C ASN A 578 15.92 -73.36 -1.18
N ILE A 579 16.97 -72.81 -1.81
CA ILE A 579 17.73 -73.50 -2.88
C ILE A 579 19.06 -72.77 -3.12
N ASN A 580 20.14 -73.51 -3.35
CA ASN A 580 21.47 -72.98 -3.64
C ASN A 580 21.75 -73.01 -5.15
N ILE A 581 22.28 -71.91 -5.73
CA ILE A 581 23.11 -71.92 -6.94
C ILE A 581 24.29 -70.94 -6.73
N ILE A 582 25.45 -71.26 -7.33
CA ILE A 582 26.75 -70.62 -7.11
C ILE A 582 27.23 -69.93 -8.40
N SER A 583 27.78 -68.69 -8.34
CA SER A 583 29.11 -68.35 -8.91
C SER A 583 29.54 -66.86 -8.91
N ASN A 584 30.59 -66.58 -8.12
CA ASN A 584 31.82 -65.84 -8.47
C ASN A 584 31.88 -64.34 -8.90
N ARG A 585 32.83 -63.64 -8.23
CA ARG A 585 33.58 -62.40 -8.58
C ARG A 585 32.82 -61.06 -8.49
N SER A 586 33.40 -59.98 -7.94
CA SER A 586 34.70 -59.81 -7.24
C SER A 586 34.75 -58.55 -6.36
N HIS A 587 35.49 -58.63 -5.24
CA HIS A 587 35.87 -57.54 -4.32
C HIS A 587 37.28 -56.98 -4.71
N PRO A 588 37.83 -55.89 -4.08
CA PRO A 588 37.55 -55.29 -2.77
C PRO A 588 37.08 -53.80 -2.84
N GLN A 589 36.50 -53.14 -1.82
CA GLN A 589 36.81 -53.02 -0.38
C GLN A 589 38.13 -52.27 -0.11
N ASP A 590 38.06 -51.06 0.46
CA ASP A 590 38.91 -50.71 1.60
C ASP A 590 38.29 -49.58 2.44
N SER A 591 38.70 -49.44 3.71
CA SER A 591 38.09 -48.53 4.66
C SER A 591 39.06 -47.98 5.72
N THR A 592 39.14 -46.66 5.85
CA THR A 592 39.74 -45.87 6.97
C THR A 592 39.59 -44.36 6.63
N PHE A 593 39.70 -43.37 7.52
CA PHE A 593 40.08 -43.39 8.95
C PHE A 593 39.27 -42.33 9.75
N ASN A 594 38.66 -42.74 10.86
CA ASN A 594 37.93 -41.82 11.76
C ASN A 594 38.86 -41.31 12.88
N HIS A 595 39.82 -40.43 12.55
CA HIS A 595 40.86 -40.05 13.54
C HIS A 595 41.50 -38.64 13.40
N LEU A 596 40.72 -37.59 13.13
CA LEU A 596 41.27 -36.23 13.03
C LEU A 596 40.33 -35.12 13.55
N LYS A 597 39.82 -35.27 14.79
CA LYS A 597 39.03 -34.21 15.46
C LYS A 597 39.21 -34.09 16.99
N ARG A 598 40.39 -34.45 17.52
CA ARG A 598 40.80 -34.18 18.92
C ARG A 598 42.31 -33.96 19.07
N GLN A 599 42.82 -32.78 18.69
CA GLN A 599 43.95 -32.11 19.35
C GLN A 599 44.12 -30.68 18.85
N LEU A 600 44.96 -29.89 19.54
CA LEU A 600 45.30 -28.47 19.35
C LEU A 600 44.27 -27.46 19.89
N SER A 601 44.24 -27.34 21.22
CA SER A 601 43.54 -26.27 21.97
C SER A 601 44.46 -25.63 23.02
N SER A 602 45.54 -25.00 22.57
CA SER A 602 46.44 -24.21 23.42
C SER A 602 47.43 -23.38 22.56
N PHE A 603 47.41 -22.05 22.67
CA PHE A 603 48.63 -21.23 22.80
C PHE A 603 48.32 -19.74 23.07
N LEU A 604 49.21 -19.09 23.83
CA LEU A 604 49.38 -17.64 24.03
C LEU A 604 48.29 -16.86 24.80
N THR A 605 48.64 -16.52 26.05
CA THR A 605 48.14 -15.36 26.79
C THR A 605 49.31 -14.47 27.23
N SER A 606 49.17 -13.15 27.05
CA SER A 606 50.05 -12.08 27.60
C SER A 606 51.52 -12.03 27.07
N SER A 607 52.29 -10.93 27.19
CA SER A 607 52.11 -9.69 27.97
C SER A 607 52.88 -8.47 27.39
N SER A 608 52.62 -7.27 27.93
CA SER A 608 53.40 -6.00 27.83
C SER A 608 53.41 -5.22 26.48
N SER A 609 53.57 -3.88 26.42
CA SER A 609 53.33 -2.78 27.39
C SER A 609 53.44 -1.37 26.72
N SER A 610 53.11 -0.30 27.48
CA SER A 610 53.48 1.14 27.33
C SER A 610 52.42 2.18 26.82
N SER A 611 52.30 3.27 27.61
CA SER A 611 51.95 4.70 27.35
C SER A 611 51.06 5.14 26.16
N SER A 612 50.19 6.18 26.26
CA SER A 612 50.19 7.33 27.19
C SER A 612 48.80 7.96 27.51
N THR A 613 48.67 8.44 28.75
CA THR A 613 48.12 9.75 29.24
C THR A 613 47.40 10.70 28.26
N THR A 614 46.39 11.52 28.63
CA THR A 614 45.82 12.06 29.91
C THR A 614 44.32 12.42 29.63
N THR A 615 43.35 12.80 30.47
CA THR A 615 43.15 13.30 31.87
C THR A 615 41.67 12.92 32.29
N THR A 616 40.95 13.28 33.37
CA THR A 616 41.00 14.32 34.43
C THR A 616 40.40 13.82 35.77
N THR A 617 40.89 14.40 36.86
CA THR A 617 40.43 14.48 38.27
C THR A 617 38.95 14.24 38.64
N THR A 618 38.73 13.40 39.65
CA THR A 618 37.53 13.38 40.54
C THR A 618 37.73 14.22 41.81
N MET A 619 36.64 14.67 42.44
CA MET A 619 36.61 15.20 43.82
C MET A 619 35.31 14.82 44.55
N THR A 620 35.34 14.81 45.88
CA THR A 620 34.35 14.11 46.77
C THR A 620 33.74 14.98 47.87
N THR A 621 32.46 14.75 48.20
CA THR A 621 31.77 14.99 49.51
C THR A 621 30.33 14.42 49.36
N SER A 622 29.66 13.68 50.28
CA SER A 622 29.27 13.88 51.70
C SER A 622 28.26 15.03 51.90
N THR A 623 27.13 14.95 52.63
CA THR A 623 26.63 13.92 53.59
C THR A 623 25.13 14.09 53.97
N THR A 624 24.51 13.03 54.53
CA THR A 624 23.41 12.97 55.55
C THR A 624 21.95 13.47 55.34
N SER A 625 21.02 12.60 55.80
CA SER A 625 19.72 12.84 56.53
C SER A 625 18.54 13.54 55.82
N VAL A 626 17.27 13.49 56.27
CA VAL A 626 16.59 13.09 57.54
C VAL A 626 15.31 12.25 57.25
N SER A 627 14.73 11.55 58.24
CA SER A 627 13.42 10.86 58.16
C SER A 627 12.46 11.19 59.32
N SER A 628 11.16 11.36 59.02
CA SER A 628 9.99 11.49 59.93
C SER A 628 8.70 11.61 59.10
N SER A 629 7.45 11.40 59.57
CA SER A 629 6.90 10.58 60.67
C SER A 629 5.37 10.39 60.46
N SER A 630 4.71 9.51 61.23
CA SER A 630 3.37 8.94 60.98
C SER A 630 2.14 9.61 61.64
N SER A 631 0.96 9.54 61.00
CA SER A 631 -0.40 9.55 61.60
C SER A 631 -1.50 9.29 60.53
N SER A 632 -2.76 8.88 60.78
CA SER A 632 -3.36 7.88 61.71
C SER A 632 -4.91 7.82 61.53
N SER A 633 -5.54 6.62 61.47
CA SER A 633 -6.99 6.32 61.74
C SER A 633 -8.10 7.05 60.93
N LEU A 634 -9.37 6.60 60.74
CA LEU A 634 -10.17 5.35 60.90
C LEU A 634 -11.46 5.48 60.00
N PRO A 635 -12.33 4.45 59.79
CA PRO A 635 -13.36 4.41 58.72
C PRO A 635 -14.84 4.57 59.20
N LEU A 636 -15.82 4.69 58.26
CA LEU A 636 -17.16 4.04 58.38
C LEU A 636 -18.05 4.00 57.10
N SER A 637 -18.72 2.84 56.89
CA SER A 637 -20.11 2.58 56.40
C SER A 637 -20.71 3.07 55.05
N SER A 638 -21.56 2.17 54.48
CA SER A 638 -22.75 2.40 53.60
C SER A 638 -22.55 2.81 52.12
N SER A 639 -23.39 2.39 51.15
CA SER A 639 -24.35 1.26 51.07
C SER A 639 -24.84 0.99 49.62
N THR A 640 -25.14 -0.28 49.31
CA THR A 640 -26.12 -0.76 48.30
C THR A 640 -26.26 -0.09 46.92
N SER A 641 -25.95 -0.83 45.85
CA SER A 641 -26.99 -1.21 44.86
C SER A 641 -26.53 -2.39 43.98
N THR A 642 -27.38 -3.39 43.80
CA THR A 642 -27.17 -4.48 42.83
C THR A 642 -27.82 -4.13 41.49
N SER A 643 -27.04 -4.16 40.41
CA SER A 643 -27.57 -4.32 39.05
C SER A 643 -26.89 -5.52 38.39
N GLN A 644 -27.67 -6.36 37.71
CA GLN A 644 -27.16 -7.53 37.00
C GLN A 644 -26.75 -7.12 35.60
N SER A 645 -25.44 -7.03 35.34
CA SER A 645 -24.92 -6.95 33.98
C SER A 645 -24.84 -8.34 33.35
N MET A 646 -25.24 -8.45 32.08
CA MET A 646 -24.93 -9.62 31.27
C MET A 646 -23.40 -9.74 31.10
N PRO A 647 -22.85 -10.95 30.92
CA PRO A 647 -21.42 -11.15 30.78
C PRO A 647 -20.87 -10.45 29.52
N GLN A 648 -20.14 -9.35 29.74
CA GLN A 648 -19.25 -8.74 28.76
C GLN A 648 -18.34 -9.82 28.14
N PRO A 649 -18.17 -9.88 26.80
CA PRO A 649 -17.18 -10.76 26.19
C PRO A 649 -15.78 -10.33 26.66
N LYS A 650 -15.12 -11.18 27.45
CA LYS A 650 -13.77 -10.91 27.94
C LYS A 650 -12.81 -10.73 26.76
N SER A 651 -11.90 -9.77 26.82
CA SER A 651 -10.85 -9.60 25.80
C SER A 651 -10.04 -10.89 25.67
N ILE A 652 -10.11 -11.50 24.48
CA ILE A 652 -9.35 -12.71 24.13
C ILE A 652 -8.00 -12.32 23.50
N ALA A 653 -7.92 -11.21 22.76
CA ALA A 653 -6.72 -10.82 22.02
C ALA A 653 -5.58 -10.31 22.90
N THR A 654 -5.87 -9.50 23.93
CA THR A 654 -4.81 -8.89 24.77
C THR A 654 -3.96 -9.92 25.52
N HIS A 655 -4.48 -11.15 25.70
CA HIS A 655 -3.77 -12.26 26.34
C HIS A 655 -3.14 -13.25 25.33
N LEU A 656 -3.49 -13.16 24.03
CA LEU A 656 -2.98 -14.00 22.95
C LEU A 656 -1.96 -13.28 22.05
N LEU A 657 -1.92 -11.95 22.09
CA LEU A 657 -0.87 -11.12 21.48
C LEU A 657 0.35 -10.94 22.40
N SER A 658 0.27 -11.43 23.64
CA SER A 658 1.31 -11.32 24.68
C SER A 658 2.17 -12.57 24.85
N GLU A 659 1.76 -13.73 24.32
CA GLU A 659 2.65 -14.89 24.25
C GLU A 659 3.65 -14.71 23.09
N PRO A 660 4.92 -15.13 23.24
CA PRO A 660 5.83 -15.16 22.10
C PRO A 660 5.30 -16.17 21.08
N ILE A 661 5.03 -15.69 19.85
CA ILE A 661 4.58 -16.53 18.73
C ILE A 661 5.76 -17.37 18.23
N ASN A 662 6.14 -18.37 19.02
CA ASN A 662 7.23 -19.29 18.72
C ASN A 662 6.74 -20.36 17.74
N GLU A 663 7.33 -20.30 16.54
CA GLU A 663 7.44 -21.36 15.53
C GLU A 663 6.19 -21.91 14.82
N THR A 664 4.98 -21.74 15.36
CA THR A 664 3.75 -22.44 14.91
C THR A 664 2.79 -21.61 14.05
N ILE A 665 3.31 -20.69 13.22
CA ILE A 665 2.58 -20.11 12.08
C ILE A 665 3.54 -19.98 10.89
N ARG A 666 3.63 -21.04 10.07
CA ARG A 666 4.49 -21.10 8.88
C ARG A 666 3.64 -21.14 7.60
N LEU A 667 3.35 -19.96 7.04
CA LEU A 667 3.15 -19.84 5.59
C LEU A 667 4.35 -20.49 4.89
N GLN A 668 4.13 -21.16 3.77
CA GLN A 668 5.26 -21.65 2.97
C GLN A 668 5.93 -20.47 2.25
N TYR A 669 7.21 -20.26 2.54
CA TYR A 669 8.05 -19.26 1.89
C TYR A 669 9.19 -19.94 1.12
N ASP A 670 9.54 -19.38 -0.03
CA ASP A 670 10.87 -19.51 -0.59
C ASP A 670 11.81 -18.55 0.16
N ILE A 671 12.99 -19.02 0.58
CA ILE A 671 13.89 -18.30 1.48
C ILE A 671 15.23 -18.03 0.80
N PHE A 672 15.47 -16.78 0.44
CA PHE A 672 16.74 -16.31 -0.10
C PHE A 672 17.62 -15.82 1.05
N ARG A 673 18.94 -15.94 0.89
CA ARG A 673 19.94 -15.67 1.94
C ARG A 673 21.06 -14.81 1.36
N PRO A 674 21.63 -13.83 2.10
CA PRO A 674 22.71 -13.02 1.55
C PRO A 674 23.94 -13.86 1.23
N GLU A 675 24.47 -13.73 0.02
CA GLU A 675 25.71 -14.39 -0.44
C GLU A 675 26.89 -13.41 -0.48
N LEU A 676 26.63 -12.09 -0.53
CA LEU A 676 27.68 -11.05 -0.45
C LEU A 676 28.19 -10.84 0.98
N ASP A 677 29.49 -10.61 1.11
CA ASP A 677 30.10 -10.11 2.34
C ASP A 677 29.77 -8.63 2.62
N GLU A 678 30.09 -8.18 3.83
CA GLU A 678 29.77 -6.84 4.34
C GLU A 678 30.46 -5.72 3.54
N ASP A 679 31.73 -5.91 3.18
CA ASP A 679 32.55 -4.89 2.53
C ASP A 679 32.11 -4.70 1.07
N GLN A 680 31.89 -5.81 0.33
CA GLN A 680 31.31 -5.77 -1.01
C GLN A 680 29.91 -5.15 -1.04
N ARG A 681 29.09 -5.42 -0.02
CA ARG A 681 27.73 -4.85 0.08
C ARG A 681 27.81 -3.34 0.34
N GLN A 682 28.68 -2.91 1.25
CA GLN A 682 28.86 -1.50 1.59
C GLN A 682 29.45 -0.69 0.43
N GLU A 683 30.43 -1.23 -0.31
CA GLU A 683 30.99 -0.59 -1.51
C GLU A 683 29.91 -0.31 -2.57
N ARG A 684 29.06 -1.30 -2.86
CA ARG A 684 27.94 -1.17 -3.80
C ARG A 684 26.93 -0.11 -3.35
N ILE A 685 26.58 -0.10 -2.06
CA ILE A 685 25.66 0.87 -1.47
C ILE A 685 26.19 2.31 -1.56
N ASP A 686 27.48 2.54 -1.31
CA ASP A 686 28.04 3.90 -1.36
C ASP A 686 28.30 4.40 -2.79
N ASN A 687 28.59 3.50 -3.74
CA ASN A 687 28.57 3.79 -5.17
C ASN A 687 27.15 4.14 -5.66
N TRP A 688 26.13 3.40 -5.24
CA TRP A 688 24.73 3.73 -5.48
C TRP A 688 24.36 5.12 -4.93
N ARG A 689 24.71 5.41 -3.67
CA ARG A 689 24.52 6.74 -3.06
C ARG A 689 25.30 7.83 -3.79
N ALA A 690 26.39 7.51 -4.49
CA ALA A 690 27.11 8.42 -5.36
C ALA A 690 26.40 8.66 -6.71
N ALA A 691 25.63 7.69 -7.23
CA ALA A 691 24.75 7.88 -8.38
C ALA A 691 23.52 8.73 -8.02
N VAL A 692 22.83 8.42 -6.91
CA VAL A 692 21.68 9.21 -6.42
C VAL A 692 22.03 10.68 -6.16
N ARG A 693 23.20 10.96 -5.56
CA ARG A 693 23.68 12.34 -5.35
C ARG A 693 23.92 13.13 -6.66
N ARG A 694 24.03 12.45 -7.81
CA ARG A 694 24.18 13.09 -9.13
C ARG A 694 22.82 13.35 -9.78
N CYS A 695 21.87 12.41 -9.75
CA CYS A 695 20.57 12.61 -10.40
C CYS A 695 19.74 13.75 -9.74
N ARG A 696 19.81 13.88 -8.41
CA ARG A 696 19.11 14.92 -7.61
C ARG A 696 19.54 16.37 -7.88
N LYS A 697 20.52 16.61 -8.76
CA LYS A 697 21.05 17.96 -9.05
C LYS A 697 20.85 18.39 -10.51
N TRP A 698 20.15 17.58 -11.32
CA TRP A 698 20.08 17.77 -12.77
C TRP A 698 19.30 19.03 -13.19
N ILE A 699 18.13 19.30 -12.59
CA ILE A 699 17.19 20.35 -13.06
C ILE A 699 17.11 21.56 -12.11
N ARG A 700 18.21 21.95 -11.46
CA ARG A 700 18.26 23.17 -10.59
C ARG A 700 18.70 24.46 -11.30
N ILE A 701 18.66 24.48 -12.62
CA ILE A 701 19.17 25.61 -13.44
C ILE A 701 18.33 26.89 -13.26
N ASN A 702 17.01 26.78 -13.11
CA ASN A 702 16.14 27.96 -13.06
C ASN A 702 16.15 28.65 -11.68
N GLU A 703 16.05 27.91 -10.56
CA GLU A 703 16.18 28.50 -9.22
C GLU A 703 17.52 29.23 -9.04
N GLN A 704 18.63 28.62 -9.48
CA GLN A 704 19.95 29.26 -9.38
C GLN A 704 20.09 30.46 -10.31
N LYS A 705 19.42 30.49 -11.47
CA LYS A 705 19.35 31.69 -12.30
C LYS A 705 18.56 32.79 -11.60
N GLU A 706 17.37 32.50 -11.08
CA GLU A 706 16.52 33.53 -10.49
C GLU A 706 17.06 34.04 -9.15
N GLN A 707 17.67 33.18 -8.31
CA GLN A 707 18.42 33.62 -7.13
C GLN A 707 19.61 34.50 -7.50
N LYS A 708 20.45 34.09 -8.47
CA LYS A 708 21.55 34.94 -8.96
C LYS A 708 21.05 36.23 -9.59
N ARG A 709 19.88 36.23 -10.24
CA ARG A 709 19.26 37.42 -10.83
C ARG A 709 18.74 38.36 -9.76
N VAL A 710 18.12 37.85 -8.69
CA VAL A 710 17.68 38.64 -7.52
C VAL A 710 18.87 39.15 -6.72
N GLU A 711 19.95 38.38 -6.59
CA GLU A 711 21.20 38.79 -5.95
C GLU A 711 21.94 39.85 -6.77
N TYR A 712 22.05 39.67 -8.09
CA TYR A 712 22.59 40.66 -9.03
C TYR A 712 21.72 41.93 -9.06
N LEU A 713 20.39 41.80 -9.02
CA LEU A 713 19.48 42.94 -8.87
C LEU A 713 19.74 43.67 -7.55
N ARG A 714 19.81 42.96 -6.41
CA ARG A 714 20.14 43.55 -5.10
C ARG A 714 21.47 44.31 -5.11
N LEU A 715 22.50 43.74 -5.73
CA LEU A 715 23.81 44.39 -5.90
C LEU A 715 23.74 45.60 -6.85
N SER A 716 22.96 45.52 -7.93
CA SER A 716 22.72 46.65 -8.84
C SER A 716 21.85 47.76 -8.21
N THR A 717 21.06 47.45 -7.19
CA THR A 717 20.31 48.41 -6.37
C THR A 717 21.12 48.99 -5.21
N LEU A 718 22.45 48.84 -5.20
CA LEU A 718 23.31 49.77 -4.47
C LEU A 718 22.92 51.19 -4.88
N PRO A 719 22.36 52.03 -3.98
CA PRO A 719 21.77 53.29 -4.40
C PRO A 719 22.79 54.18 -5.10
N MET A 720 22.41 54.85 -6.19
CA MET A 720 23.33 55.78 -6.86
C MET A 720 23.85 56.86 -5.89
N THR A 721 23.06 57.17 -4.86
CA THR A 721 23.43 57.95 -3.67
C THR A 721 24.73 57.48 -3.01
N PHE A 722 24.97 56.18 -2.84
CA PHE A 722 26.20 55.66 -2.25
C PHE A 722 27.42 55.95 -3.16
N PHE A 723 27.28 55.75 -4.47
CA PHE A 723 28.34 56.08 -5.43
C PHE A 723 28.61 57.59 -5.50
N ILE A 724 27.57 58.42 -5.42
CA ILE A 724 27.68 59.88 -5.36
C ILE A 724 28.35 60.32 -4.04
N ILE A 725 27.96 59.75 -2.90
CA ILE A 725 28.55 60.06 -1.58
C ILE A 725 30.03 59.68 -1.52
N THR A 726 30.42 58.49 -2.01
CA THR A 726 31.84 58.09 -2.05
C THR A 726 32.64 58.93 -3.04
N THR A 727 32.09 59.26 -4.21
CA THR A 727 32.75 60.15 -5.19
C THR A 727 32.95 61.55 -4.63
N ILE A 728 31.92 62.16 -4.03
CA ILE A 728 32.02 63.48 -3.39
C ILE A 728 32.99 63.44 -2.21
N GLY A 729 32.95 62.38 -1.38
CA GLY A 729 33.88 62.18 -0.28
C GLY A 729 35.35 62.11 -0.76
N LEU A 730 35.62 61.40 -1.85
CA LEU A 730 36.93 61.34 -2.48
C LEU A 730 37.37 62.70 -3.04
N CYS A 731 36.48 63.45 -3.70
CA CYS A 731 36.79 64.81 -4.19
C CYS A 731 36.99 65.85 -3.07
N ILE A 732 36.39 65.66 -1.90
CA ILE A 732 36.64 66.47 -0.70
C ILE A 732 37.98 66.09 -0.06
N LEU A 733 38.31 64.80 0.00
CA LEU A 733 39.60 64.30 0.48
C LEU A 733 40.75 64.74 -0.44
N SER A 734 40.59 64.68 -1.77
CA SER A 734 41.59 65.15 -2.74
C SER A 734 41.71 66.67 -2.82
N ARG A 735 41.01 67.40 -1.96
CA ARG A 735 41.16 68.85 -1.71
C ARG A 735 41.82 69.17 -0.37
N ARG A 736 42.24 68.13 0.38
CA ARG A 736 42.96 68.21 1.66
C ARG A 736 44.37 67.62 1.61
N PHE A 737 44.81 67.17 0.44
CA PHE A 737 46.17 66.74 0.11
C PHE A 737 46.73 67.65 -0.99
#